data_AF-A0A841B535-F1
#
_entry.id   AF-A0A841B535-F1
#
_cell.length_a   1.000
_cell.length_b   1.000
_cell.length_c   1.000
_cell.angle_alpha   90.00
_cell.angle_beta   90.00
_cell.angle_gamma   90.00
#
_symmetry.space_group_name_H-M   'P 1'
#
loop_
_entity.id
_entity.type
_entity.pdbx_description
1 polymer ?
#
loop_
_entity_poly.entity_id
_entity_poly.type
_entity_poly.pdbx_seq_one_letter_code
_entity_poly.pdbx_strand_id
1 'polypeptide(L)'
;MESAEAVAKVEEWLRAVHGPDVSAPGGAGLRVHHEKVLRVPEGWSVPYNTIAFLDEGHAEKEIFPPPSVIVREPDGELRQAHPQPGGLSVPVAFPGQEAWREVVDPEYAKAGLGDLGVPPAVVAGWVQVNAEGVQTGQERENPEYKAGPVRRGYPKPENRLETLLSFASVGWLTREQLLIGLLRCEVYVPLDLASGKTERFYFNEERAELRVFSSTRNLPSREHGYWRVDIATLAGYESPPNLVINGGPATFEDVSGAELAETAHRFPRRDTSVDVNERCPEADPELETFAAETAAKMGLPEPVKPPLAAAERARRRGFELTPEECQKTVLGQSWLAALKRPEPPRGRPNDLRANGLAPGYDNEGQIQPRLDTFGKYFDRDRSSSRYGWQRVTGAFVGFALGEALGAAVDRMRLDEIHGTYGPDGVTDLPVAFDLPGRIGPLTQRLLFYTEAVIRSPHREQPENRDAERALGTVARNSLMRWLHTQGAPLDNADGWLVKVPELRVRRTPDDAELNAYHALATVSPTAMPLSGPDALVAALPSAMTAAGPGSAMSGGVRQAVRDLVSVTHPGEIDVEAATYLTWLFEPALTSEAFSYPIWNTSREIFDEHNPHQRGPVWTDLKAMVAESVPFFGKHGLPDLRVPELIGDGKGTLSVLGRAFAALSGFENYPEQALLRAVNHSGRSAITGAIAGALLGARTGIPGLPQKWVEQLELRYLVENIATDAFWHFDRHSALHEVDGWAQRYPRW
;
A
#
# COMPACT_ATOMS: atom_id res chain seq x y z
N MET A 1 -40.87 -3.25 -12.73
CA MET A 1 -41.47 -4.58 -12.93
C MET A 1 -42.26 -4.92 -11.69
N GLU A 2 -43.52 -5.31 -11.86
CA GLU A 2 -44.35 -5.77 -10.73
C GLU A 2 -43.98 -7.19 -10.33
N SER A 3 -44.23 -7.57 -9.06
CA SER A 3 -43.92 -8.93 -8.56
C SER A 3 -44.59 -10.03 -9.38
N ALA A 4 -45.81 -9.79 -9.88
CA ALA A 4 -46.55 -10.74 -10.71
C ALA A 4 -45.85 -11.01 -12.06
N GLU A 5 -45.23 -9.99 -12.66
CA GLU A 5 -44.47 -10.14 -13.91
C GLU A 5 -43.19 -10.96 -13.68
N ALA A 6 -42.50 -10.72 -12.57
CA ALA A 6 -41.32 -11.52 -12.19
C ALA A 6 -41.68 -13.00 -11.96
N VAL A 7 -42.78 -13.27 -11.25
CA VAL A 7 -43.29 -14.63 -11.04
C VAL A 7 -43.60 -15.32 -12.37
N ALA A 8 -44.28 -14.63 -13.29
CA ALA A 8 -44.63 -15.19 -14.59
C ALA A 8 -43.39 -15.61 -15.41
N LYS A 9 -42.31 -14.81 -15.39
CA LYS A 9 -41.05 -15.14 -16.06
C LYS A 9 -40.38 -16.39 -15.48
N VAL A 10 -40.40 -16.56 -14.16
CA VAL A 10 -39.83 -17.74 -13.50
C VAL A 10 -40.65 -18.99 -13.79
N GLU A 11 -41.98 -18.89 -13.80
CA GLU A 11 -42.85 -20.00 -14.20
C GLU A 11 -42.65 -20.42 -15.66
N GLU A 12 -42.44 -19.46 -16.57
CA GLU A 12 -42.10 -19.73 -17.97
C GLU A 12 -40.78 -20.49 -18.08
N TRP A 13 -39.75 -20.04 -17.36
CA TRP A 13 -38.47 -20.73 -17.31
C TRP A 13 -38.57 -22.14 -16.71
N LEU A 14 -39.32 -22.32 -15.62
CA LEU A 14 -39.56 -23.66 -15.04
C LEU A 14 -40.21 -24.61 -16.05
N ARG A 15 -41.21 -24.13 -16.83
CA ARG A 15 -41.82 -24.91 -17.91
C ARG A 15 -40.85 -25.22 -19.04
N ALA A 16 -39.98 -24.27 -19.40
CA ALA A 16 -38.97 -24.49 -20.43
C ALA A 16 -37.96 -25.58 -20.03
N VAL A 17 -37.50 -25.57 -18.76
CA VAL A 17 -36.48 -26.50 -18.26
C VAL A 17 -37.06 -27.88 -17.93
N HIS A 18 -38.24 -27.94 -17.32
CA HIS A 18 -38.80 -29.19 -16.77
C HIS A 18 -40.00 -29.75 -17.58
N GLY A 19 -40.43 -29.07 -18.63
CA GLY A 19 -41.56 -29.45 -19.47
C GLY A 19 -42.89 -28.78 -19.07
N PRO A 20 -43.90 -28.85 -19.95
CA PRO A 20 -45.17 -28.11 -19.79
C PRO A 20 -46.00 -28.58 -18.59
N ASP A 21 -45.85 -29.84 -18.18
CA ASP A 21 -46.61 -30.46 -17.09
C ASP A 21 -45.91 -30.33 -15.72
N VAL A 22 -44.86 -29.51 -15.59
CA VAL A 22 -44.13 -29.32 -14.32
C VAL A 22 -45.03 -28.87 -13.15
N SER A 23 -46.18 -28.27 -13.45
CA SER A 23 -47.18 -27.82 -12.46
C SER A 23 -48.36 -28.79 -12.28
N ALA A 24 -48.31 -30.00 -12.85
CA ALA A 24 -49.43 -30.96 -12.80
C ALA A 24 -49.53 -31.70 -11.44
N PRO A 25 -50.76 -31.98 -10.94
CA PRO A 25 -50.96 -32.74 -9.71
C PRO A 25 -50.52 -34.21 -9.84
N GLY A 26 -49.71 -34.71 -8.90
CA GLY A 26 -49.36 -36.14 -8.78
C GLY A 26 -47.92 -36.57 -9.16
N GLY A 27 -47.01 -35.62 -9.43
CA GLY A 27 -45.56 -35.84 -9.58
C GLY A 27 -44.72 -34.93 -8.66
N ALA A 28 -43.38 -34.92 -8.80
CA ALA A 28 -42.48 -34.04 -8.04
C ALA A 28 -42.60 -32.53 -8.39
N GLY A 29 -43.74 -32.11 -8.97
CA GLY A 29 -43.96 -30.86 -9.67
C GLY A 29 -43.48 -29.63 -8.90
N LEU A 30 -42.86 -28.70 -9.62
CA LEU A 30 -42.28 -27.48 -9.04
C LEU A 30 -43.24 -26.30 -9.24
N ARG A 31 -43.34 -25.44 -8.22
CA ARG A 31 -44.10 -24.19 -8.30
C ARG A 31 -43.41 -23.09 -7.50
N VAL A 32 -43.64 -21.85 -7.92
CA VAL A 32 -43.23 -20.66 -7.19
C VAL A 32 -43.88 -20.62 -5.81
N HIS A 33 -43.09 -20.31 -4.79
CA HIS A 33 -43.56 -20.05 -3.43
C HIS A 33 -43.96 -18.58 -3.30
N HIS A 34 -45.18 -18.25 -3.74
CA HIS A 34 -45.67 -16.86 -3.86
C HIS A 34 -45.52 -16.03 -2.57
N GLU A 35 -45.76 -16.63 -1.40
CA GLU A 35 -45.67 -15.93 -0.11
C GLU A 35 -44.24 -15.53 0.30
N LYS A 36 -43.23 -16.12 -0.36
CA LYS A 36 -41.81 -15.86 -0.11
C LYS A 36 -41.16 -15.05 -1.24
N VAL A 37 -41.94 -14.53 -2.19
CA VAL A 37 -41.43 -13.60 -3.20
C VAL A 37 -41.08 -12.28 -2.51
N LEU A 38 -39.84 -11.82 -2.70
CA LEU A 38 -39.32 -10.65 -2.02
C LEU A 38 -38.49 -9.79 -2.94
N ARG A 39 -38.60 -8.48 -2.73
CA ARG A 39 -37.76 -7.49 -3.40
C ARG A 39 -36.34 -7.60 -2.84
N VAL A 40 -35.36 -7.73 -3.73
CA VAL A 40 -33.93 -7.75 -3.42
C VAL A 40 -33.22 -6.65 -4.21
N PRO A 41 -31.97 -6.28 -3.86
CA PRO A 41 -31.27 -5.19 -4.55
C PRO A 41 -31.11 -5.42 -6.06
N GLU A 42 -30.96 -6.67 -6.50
CA GLU A 42 -30.84 -7.04 -7.91
C GLU A 42 -32.18 -7.05 -8.67
N GLY A 43 -33.32 -7.10 -7.97
CA GLY A 43 -34.65 -7.21 -8.57
C GLY A 43 -35.63 -7.98 -7.69
N TRP A 44 -36.25 -9.03 -8.22
CA TRP A 44 -37.22 -9.87 -7.49
C TRP A 44 -36.66 -11.26 -7.23
N SER A 45 -36.51 -11.67 -5.96
CA SER A 45 -36.18 -13.04 -5.59
C SER A 45 -37.46 -13.86 -5.56
N VAL A 46 -37.54 -14.87 -6.43
CA VAL A 46 -38.70 -15.71 -6.65
C VAL A 46 -38.34 -17.16 -6.29
N PRO A 47 -38.54 -17.56 -5.02
CA PRO A 47 -38.30 -18.93 -4.59
C PRO A 47 -39.29 -19.89 -5.20
N TYR A 48 -38.85 -21.12 -5.46
CA TYR A 48 -39.72 -22.21 -5.91
C TYR A 48 -39.41 -23.49 -5.13
N ASN A 49 -40.39 -24.38 -5.02
CA ASN A 49 -40.23 -25.66 -4.33
C ASN A 49 -41.20 -26.69 -4.92
N THR A 50 -41.22 -27.90 -4.36
CA THR A 50 -42.18 -28.94 -4.79
C THR A 50 -43.60 -28.59 -4.35
N ILE A 51 -44.58 -28.91 -5.19
CA ILE A 51 -46.01 -28.74 -4.92
C ILE A 51 -46.42 -29.52 -3.66
N ALA A 52 -45.90 -30.73 -3.48
CA ALA A 52 -46.15 -31.55 -2.29
C ALA A 52 -45.71 -30.86 -0.98
N PHE A 53 -44.60 -30.12 -1.00
CA PHE A 53 -44.19 -29.32 0.16
C PHE A 53 -45.09 -28.09 0.33
N LEU A 54 -45.33 -27.34 -0.75
CA LEU A 54 -46.01 -26.04 -0.68
C LEU A 54 -47.52 -26.15 -0.37
N ASP A 55 -48.23 -27.11 -0.96
CA ASP A 55 -49.69 -27.24 -0.83
C ASP A 55 -50.12 -28.33 0.14
N GLU A 56 -49.39 -29.44 0.18
CA GLU A 56 -49.78 -30.64 0.93
C GLU A 56 -49.04 -30.76 2.28
N GLY A 57 -48.02 -29.92 2.53
CA GLY A 57 -47.27 -29.87 3.79
C GLY A 57 -46.28 -31.03 4.00
N HIS A 58 -45.90 -31.73 2.92
CA HIS A 58 -44.92 -32.83 2.97
C HIS A 58 -43.49 -32.32 3.15
N ALA A 59 -43.05 -32.19 4.42
CA ALA A 59 -41.72 -31.70 4.77
C ALA A 59 -40.57 -32.54 4.14
N GLU A 60 -40.78 -33.84 3.95
CA GLU A 60 -39.81 -34.75 3.31
C GLU A 60 -39.63 -34.50 1.79
N LYS A 61 -40.47 -33.65 1.19
CA LYS A 61 -40.41 -33.25 -0.22
C LYS A 61 -39.84 -31.84 -0.40
N GLU A 62 -39.44 -31.18 0.68
CA GLU A 62 -38.80 -29.87 0.61
C GLU A 62 -37.45 -29.94 -0.12
N ILE A 63 -37.24 -29.05 -1.09
CA ILE A 63 -35.90 -28.76 -1.59
C ILE A 63 -35.22 -27.84 -0.58
N PHE A 64 -34.14 -28.31 0.05
CA PHE A 64 -33.43 -27.57 1.07
C PHE A 64 -31.92 -27.41 0.73
N PRO A 65 -31.36 -26.18 0.77
CA PRO A 65 -32.06 -24.90 0.95
C PRO A 65 -33.02 -24.62 -0.23
N PRO A 66 -34.11 -23.86 -0.01
CA PRO A 66 -35.08 -23.57 -1.07
C PRO A 66 -34.41 -22.79 -2.21
N PRO A 67 -34.51 -23.27 -3.46
CA PRO A 67 -33.91 -22.58 -4.60
C PRO A 67 -34.71 -21.31 -4.90
N SER A 68 -34.01 -20.28 -5.39
CA SER A 68 -34.63 -19.03 -5.82
C SER A 68 -34.04 -18.55 -7.14
N VAL A 69 -34.90 -18.03 -8.02
CA VAL A 69 -34.49 -17.32 -9.23
C VAL A 69 -34.72 -15.84 -9.00
N ILE A 70 -33.71 -15.04 -9.27
CA ILE A 70 -33.76 -13.59 -9.28
C ILE A 70 -34.17 -13.14 -10.67
N VAL A 71 -35.20 -12.31 -10.76
CA VAL A 71 -35.55 -11.58 -11.96
C VAL A 71 -34.92 -10.19 -11.86
N ARG A 72 -33.82 -9.98 -12.58
CA ARG A 72 -33.04 -8.73 -12.53
C ARG A 72 -33.84 -7.57 -13.08
N GLU A 73 -33.65 -6.37 -12.54
CA GLU A 73 -34.19 -5.14 -13.12
C GLU A 73 -33.10 -4.23 -13.71
N PRO A 74 -33.43 -3.45 -14.77
CA PRO A 74 -34.73 -3.37 -15.45
C PRO A 74 -34.91 -4.40 -16.58
N ASP A 75 -33.87 -5.16 -16.93
CA ASP A 75 -33.84 -6.01 -18.14
C ASP A 75 -34.64 -7.31 -18.03
N GLY A 76 -34.92 -7.77 -16.81
CA GLY A 76 -35.65 -8.99 -16.55
C GLY A 76 -34.87 -10.27 -16.79
N GLU A 77 -33.53 -10.19 -16.78
CA GLU A 77 -32.67 -11.37 -16.87
C GLU A 77 -32.94 -12.31 -15.69
N LEU A 78 -33.04 -13.61 -15.97
CA LEU A 78 -33.23 -14.64 -14.95
C LEU A 78 -31.87 -15.11 -14.44
N ARG A 79 -31.67 -15.04 -13.13
CA ARG A 79 -30.41 -15.40 -12.47
C ARG A 79 -30.67 -16.36 -11.32
N GLN A 80 -29.99 -17.50 -11.28
CA GLN A 80 -30.02 -18.41 -10.15
C GLN A 80 -29.38 -17.73 -8.94
N ALA A 81 -30.14 -17.58 -7.84
CA ALA A 81 -29.61 -17.07 -6.59
C ALA A 81 -28.58 -18.04 -6.01
N HIS A 82 -27.53 -17.50 -5.40
CA HIS A 82 -26.56 -18.32 -4.69
C HIS A 82 -27.19 -18.90 -3.41
N PRO A 83 -26.96 -20.19 -3.08
CA PRO A 83 -27.58 -20.82 -1.90
C PRO A 83 -27.01 -20.29 -0.57
N GLN A 84 -25.83 -19.66 -0.59
CA GLN A 84 -25.21 -19.05 0.58
C GLN A 84 -25.29 -17.52 0.52
N PRO A 85 -25.55 -16.83 1.66
CA PRO A 85 -25.52 -15.37 1.73
C PRO A 85 -24.20 -14.78 1.22
N GLY A 86 -24.28 -13.69 0.46
CA GLY A 86 -23.12 -12.97 -0.07
C GLY A 86 -22.48 -13.58 -1.32
N GLY A 87 -22.89 -14.78 -1.75
CA GLY A 87 -22.47 -15.37 -3.02
C GLY A 87 -23.19 -14.75 -4.22
N LEU A 88 -22.54 -14.82 -5.38
CA LEU A 88 -23.01 -14.16 -6.60
C LEU A 88 -24.14 -14.94 -7.27
N SER A 89 -25.17 -14.23 -7.73
CA SER A 89 -26.17 -14.81 -8.64
C SER A 89 -25.54 -15.06 -10.01
N VAL A 90 -26.00 -16.11 -10.70
CA VAL A 90 -25.49 -16.49 -12.03
C VAL A 90 -26.64 -16.58 -13.03
N PRO A 91 -26.47 -16.20 -14.32
CA PRO A 91 -27.52 -16.37 -15.32
C PRO A 91 -28.03 -17.81 -15.37
N VAL A 92 -29.34 -17.99 -15.48
CA VAL A 92 -29.92 -19.34 -15.67
C VAL A 92 -29.67 -19.81 -17.10
N ALA A 93 -29.53 -21.13 -17.27
CA ALA A 93 -29.45 -21.73 -18.60
C ALA A 93 -30.85 -21.95 -19.18
N PHE A 94 -30.98 -21.77 -20.50
CA PHE A 94 -32.16 -22.18 -21.27
C PHE A 94 -31.83 -23.41 -22.13
N PRO A 95 -32.71 -24.41 -22.19
CA PRO A 95 -32.50 -25.56 -23.05
C PRO A 95 -32.31 -25.17 -24.52
N GLY A 96 -31.25 -25.69 -25.15
CA GLY A 96 -30.96 -25.45 -26.57
C GLY A 96 -30.26 -24.12 -26.89
N GLN A 97 -29.93 -23.30 -25.89
CA GLN A 97 -29.12 -22.09 -26.08
C GLN A 97 -27.65 -22.34 -25.74
N GLU A 98 -26.75 -21.59 -26.39
CA GLU A 98 -25.34 -21.59 -26.03
C GLU A 98 -25.13 -21.01 -24.63
N ALA A 99 -24.38 -21.73 -23.78
CA ALA A 99 -24.09 -21.28 -22.43
C ALA A 99 -22.84 -20.38 -22.42
N TRP A 100 -23.03 -19.13 -22.01
CA TRP A 100 -21.97 -18.16 -21.78
C TRP A 100 -21.84 -17.91 -20.29
N ARG A 101 -20.68 -18.21 -19.72
CA ARG A 101 -20.41 -17.99 -18.30
C ARG A 101 -19.79 -16.61 -18.11
N GLU A 102 -20.37 -15.82 -17.21
CA GLU A 102 -19.82 -14.54 -16.78
C GLU A 102 -18.47 -14.72 -16.08
N VAL A 103 -17.50 -13.88 -16.43
CA VAL A 103 -16.24 -13.72 -15.72
C VAL A 103 -16.34 -12.46 -14.88
N VAL A 104 -16.75 -12.61 -13.62
CA VAL A 104 -16.83 -11.49 -12.66
C VAL A 104 -15.44 -11.15 -12.15
N ASP A 105 -15.13 -9.86 -11.99
CA ASP A 105 -13.83 -9.45 -11.46
C ASP A 105 -13.58 -10.07 -10.07
N PRO A 106 -12.40 -10.67 -9.83
CA PRO A 106 -12.06 -11.31 -8.56
C PRO A 106 -12.19 -10.42 -7.33
N GLU A 107 -12.01 -9.10 -7.45
CA GLU A 107 -12.20 -8.16 -6.33
C GLU A 107 -13.65 -8.17 -5.86
N TYR A 108 -14.60 -8.07 -6.80
CA TYR A 108 -16.03 -8.08 -6.47
C TYR A 108 -16.47 -9.46 -5.98
N ALA A 109 -16.02 -10.53 -6.65
CA ALA A 109 -16.38 -11.90 -6.28
C ALA A 109 -15.93 -12.27 -4.85
N LYS A 110 -14.80 -11.71 -4.38
CA LYS A 110 -14.29 -11.94 -3.03
C LYS A 110 -14.84 -10.97 -1.98
N ALA A 111 -15.54 -9.91 -2.39
CA ALA A 111 -16.03 -8.88 -1.48
C ALA A 111 -17.21 -9.33 -0.61
N GLY A 112 -17.88 -10.43 -0.95
CA GLY A 112 -19.06 -10.91 -0.22
C GLY A 112 -20.27 -9.97 -0.35
N LEU A 113 -20.35 -9.27 -1.48
CA LEU A 113 -21.42 -8.31 -1.81
C LEU A 113 -22.49 -8.89 -2.75
N GLY A 114 -22.55 -10.21 -2.92
CA GLY A 114 -23.52 -10.84 -3.81
C GLY A 114 -24.98 -10.60 -3.40
N ASP A 115 -25.23 -10.17 -2.15
CA ASP A 115 -26.55 -9.69 -1.72
C ASP A 115 -27.01 -8.40 -2.44
N LEU A 116 -26.08 -7.64 -3.04
CA LEU A 116 -26.37 -6.47 -3.87
C LEU A 116 -26.60 -6.82 -5.36
N GLY A 117 -26.43 -8.10 -5.74
CA GLY A 117 -26.50 -8.58 -7.12
C GLY A 117 -25.15 -8.57 -7.85
N VAL A 118 -25.18 -8.83 -9.15
CA VAL A 118 -23.99 -8.75 -10.04
C VAL A 118 -24.19 -7.61 -11.05
N PRO A 119 -23.66 -6.41 -10.77
CA PRO A 119 -23.71 -5.29 -11.72
C PRO A 119 -23.00 -5.63 -13.05
N PRO A 120 -23.54 -5.24 -14.22
CA PRO A 120 -22.85 -5.47 -15.50
C PRO A 120 -21.43 -4.90 -15.55
N ALA A 121 -21.18 -3.77 -14.88
CA ALA A 121 -19.88 -3.11 -14.82
C ALA A 121 -18.78 -3.93 -14.11
N VAL A 122 -19.13 -4.96 -13.31
CA VAL A 122 -18.16 -5.86 -12.65
C VAL A 122 -17.87 -7.12 -13.47
N VAL A 123 -18.67 -7.39 -14.51
CA VAL A 123 -18.48 -8.53 -15.41
C VAL A 123 -17.41 -8.15 -16.43
N ALA A 124 -16.23 -8.74 -16.31
CA ALA A 124 -15.10 -8.47 -17.18
C ALA A 124 -15.31 -8.95 -18.63
N GLY A 125 -16.09 -10.01 -18.78
CA GLY A 125 -16.44 -10.63 -20.05
C GLY A 125 -17.18 -11.94 -19.86
N TRP A 126 -17.29 -12.72 -20.93
CA TRP A 126 -17.93 -14.03 -20.93
C TRP A 126 -17.06 -15.06 -21.62
N VAL A 127 -17.09 -16.28 -21.10
CA VAL A 127 -16.43 -17.45 -21.71
C VAL A 127 -17.51 -18.46 -22.12
N GLN A 128 -17.40 -18.99 -23.33
CA GLN A 128 -18.35 -19.99 -23.81
C GLN A 128 -18.06 -21.34 -23.13
N VAL A 129 -19.10 -22.02 -22.67
CA VAL A 129 -19.02 -23.34 -22.02
C VAL A 129 -19.92 -24.36 -22.71
N ASN A 130 -19.51 -25.63 -22.70
CA ASN A 130 -20.32 -26.73 -23.20
C ASN A 130 -21.39 -27.18 -22.17
N ALA A 131 -22.16 -28.22 -22.50
CA ALA A 131 -23.20 -28.76 -21.62
C ALA A 131 -22.66 -29.28 -20.28
N GLU A 132 -21.38 -29.67 -20.24
CA GLU A 132 -20.66 -30.12 -19.04
C GLU A 132 -20.01 -28.95 -18.26
N GLY A 133 -20.16 -27.71 -18.70
CA GLY A 133 -19.60 -26.51 -18.05
C GLY A 133 -18.11 -26.26 -18.33
N VAL A 134 -17.52 -26.97 -19.28
CA VAL A 134 -16.12 -26.83 -19.70
C VAL A 134 -15.98 -25.73 -20.75
N GLN A 135 -14.97 -24.87 -20.59
CA GLN A 135 -14.71 -23.75 -21.50
C GLN A 135 -14.27 -24.25 -22.88
N THR A 136 -14.93 -23.75 -23.93
CA THR A 136 -14.68 -24.15 -25.33
C THR A 136 -13.58 -23.32 -26.01
N GLY A 137 -13.09 -22.27 -25.34
CA GLY A 137 -12.01 -21.37 -25.79
C GLY A 137 -12.49 -20.08 -26.44
N GLN A 138 -13.80 -19.88 -26.66
CA GLN A 138 -14.34 -18.60 -27.12
C GLN A 138 -14.56 -17.64 -25.95
N GLU A 139 -14.16 -16.38 -26.15
CA GLU A 139 -14.26 -15.31 -25.16
C GLU A 139 -14.92 -14.08 -25.78
N ARG A 140 -15.71 -13.37 -24.98
CA ARG A 140 -16.37 -12.11 -25.34
C ARG A 140 -16.05 -11.05 -24.29
N GLU A 141 -15.45 -9.95 -24.70
CA GLU A 141 -15.16 -8.83 -23.80
C GLU A 141 -16.42 -8.04 -23.45
N ASN A 142 -16.46 -7.47 -22.24
CA ASN A 142 -17.46 -6.49 -21.87
C ASN A 142 -16.92 -5.06 -22.03
N PRO A 143 -17.44 -4.25 -22.98
CA PRO A 143 -17.00 -2.86 -23.13
C PRO A 143 -17.40 -1.96 -21.96
N GLU A 144 -18.38 -2.35 -21.13
CA GLU A 144 -18.79 -1.58 -19.95
C GLU A 144 -17.88 -1.81 -18.74
N TYR A 145 -17.06 -2.87 -18.77
CA TYR A 145 -16.18 -3.22 -17.67
C TYR A 145 -15.10 -2.16 -17.44
N LYS A 146 -14.89 -1.87 -16.16
CA LYS A 146 -13.78 -1.05 -15.65
C LYS A 146 -12.98 -1.85 -14.65
N ALA A 147 -11.66 -1.75 -14.71
CA ALA A 147 -10.78 -2.41 -13.76
C ALA A 147 -11.07 -1.98 -12.31
N GLY A 148 -11.03 -2.97 -11.42
CA GLY A 148 -11.27 -2.75 -9.99
C GLY A 148 -10.29 -1.78 -9.34
N PRO A 149 -10.71 -1.07 -8.28
CA PRO A 149 -9.89 -0.07 -7.63
C PRO A 149 -8.59 -0.66 -7.05
N VAL A 150 -8.61 -1.88 -6.52
CA VAL A 150 -7.41 -2.50 -5.91
C VAL A 150 -6.38 -2.86 -6.97
N ARG A 151 -6.81 -3.43 -8.11
CA ARG A 151 -5.98 -3.71 -9.29
C ARG A 151 -5.47 -2.43 -9.95
N ARG A 152 -6.22 -1.34 -9.85
CA ARG A 152 -5.73 -0.01 -10.23
C ARG A 152 -4.79 0.59 -9.19
N GLY A 153 -4.43 -0.12 -8.12
CA GLY A 153 -3.53 0.39 -7.10
C GLY A 153 -4.11 1.54 -6.27
N TYR A 154 -5.44 1.63 -6.11
CA TYR A 154 -6.05 2.44 -5.04
C TYR A 154 -5.99 1.68 -3.71
N PRO A 155 -6.15 2.34 -2.54
CA PRO A 155 -6.03 1.67 -1.25
C PRO A 155 -6.95 0.46 -1.15
N LYS A 156 -6.42 -0.65 -0.65
CA LYS A 156 -7.23 -1.84 -0.38
C LYS A 156 -8.20 -1.51 0.77
N PRO A 157 -9.53 -1.68 0.58
CA PRO A 157 -10.49 -1.47 1.66
C PRO A 157 -10.30 -2.52 2.76
N GLU A 158 -10.45 -2.11 4.02
CA GLU A 158 -10.32 -2.99 5.19
C GLU A 158 -11.65 -3.48 5.74
N ASN A 159 -12.74 -2.82 5.38
CA ASN A 159 -14.07 -3.19 5.84
C ASN A 159 -15.13 -3.03 4.74
N ARG A 160 -16.37 -3.46 5.04
CA ARG A 160 -17.49 -3.43 4.09
C ARG A 160 -17.81 -2.02 3.62
N LEU A 161 -17.78 -1.02 4.50
CA LEU A 161 -18.07 0.37 4.16
C LEU A 161 -17.08 0.91 3.12
N GLU A 162 -15.78 0.78 3.39
CA GLU A 162 -14.74 1.22 2.45
C GLU A 162 -14.81 0.45 1.12
N THR A 163 -15.18 -0.83 1.16
CA THR A 163 -15.36 -1.64 -0.05
C THR A 163 -16.49 -1.08 -0.93
N LEU A 164 -17.63 -0.75 -0.32
CA LEU A 164 -18.77 -0.14 -1.03
C LEU A 164 -18.41 1.22 -1.61
N LEU A 165 -17.76 2.09 -0.84
CA LEU A 165 -17.32 3.41 -1.30
C LEU A 165 -16.32 3.30 -2.46
N SER A 166 -15.37 2.37 -2.35
CA SER A 166 -14.36 2.11 -3.39
C SER A 166 -14.99 1.61 -4.68
N PHE A 167 -15.93 0.66 -4.61
CA PHE A 167 -16.65 0.15 -5.78
C PHE A 167 -17.59 1.20 -6.40
N ALA A 168 -18.28 2.00 -5.58
CA ALA A 168 -19.08 3.12 -6.07
C ALA A 168 -18.21 4.16 -6.82
N SER A 169 -17.01 4.47 -6.31
CA SER A 169 -16.10 5.45 -6.93
C SER A 169 -15.66 5.10 -8.36
N VAL A 170 -15.67 3.80 -8.71
CA VAL A 170 -15.35 3.32 -10.07
C VAL A 170 -16.60 3.04 -10.91
N GLY A 171 -17.80 3.27 -10.36
CA GLY A 171 -19.08 3.04 -11.03
C GLY A 171 -19.50 1.58 -11.09
N TRP A 172 -19.00 0.73 -10.19
CA TRP A 172 -19.43 -0.67 -10.09
C TRP A 172 -20.77 -0.83 -9.37
N LEU A 173 -21.16 0.13 -8.54
CA LEU A 173 -22.43 0.12 -7.82
C LEU A 173 -23.31 1.25 -8.31
N THR A 174 -24.61 0.97 -8.47
CA THR A 174 -25.63 2.02 -8.60
C THR A 174 -25.82 2.75 -7.27
N ARG A 175 -26.41 3.95 -7.29
CA ARG A 175 -26.73 4.71 -6.06
C ARG A 175 -27.63 3.91 -5.13
N GLU A 176 -28.63 3.20 -5.66
CA GLU A 176 -29.52 2.36 -4.86
C GLU A 176 -28.76 1.19 -4.19
N GLN A 177 -27.92 0.46 -4.94
CA GLN A 177 -27.10 -0.62 -4.37
C GLN A 177 -26.14 -0.11 -3.29
N LEU A 178 -25.54 1.07 -3.50
CA LEU A 178 -24.71 1.71 -2.50
C LEU A 178 -25.51 2.00 -1.23
N LEU A 179 -26.66 2.68 -1.33
CA LEU A 179 -27.51 3.01 -0.18
C LEU A 179 -27.94 1.77 0.60
N ILE A 180 -28.37 0.71 -0.09
CA ILE A 180 -28.74 -0.57 0.55
C ILE A 180 -27.53 -1.19 1.25
N GLY A 181 -26.36 -1.17 0.62
CA GLY A 181 -25.12 -1.64 1.21
C GLY A 181 -24.73 -0.86 2.47
N LEU A 182 -24.84 0.46 2.43
CA LEU A 182 -24.50 1.37 3.53
C LEU A 182 -25.35 1.12 4.77
N LEU A 183 -26.63 0.78 4.64
CA LEU A 183 -27.50 0.43 5.77
C LEU A 183 -27.00 -0.78 6.57
N ARG A 184 -26.09 -1.59 6.00
CA ARG A 184 -25.46 -2.74 6.66
C ARG A 184 -24.07 -2.41 7.23
N CYS A 185 -23.68 -1.14 7.24
CA CYS A 185 -22.38 -0.68 7.70
C CYS A 185 -22.46 0.04 9.05
N GLU A 186 -21.35 -0.03 9.77
CA GLU A 186 -21.06 0.75 10.96
C GLU A 186 -20.20 1.95 10.59
N VAL A 187 -20.39 3.04 11.31
CA VAL A 187 -19.61 4.27 11.19
C VAL A 187 -19.14 4.74 12.56
N TYR A 188 -18.09 5.55 12.54
CA TYR A 188 -17.40 6.06 13.71
C TYR A 188 -17.56 7.58 13.73
N VAL A 189 -18.08 8.13 14.83
CA VAL A 189 -18.29 9.57 15.02
C VAL A 189 -17.40 10.04 16.16
N PRO A 190 -16.53 11.04 15.98
CA PRO A 190 -15.71 11.55 17.07
C PRO A 190 -16.54 11.99 18.28
N LEU A 191 -16.01 11.71 19.46
CA LEU A 191 -16.67 11.98 20.73
C LEU A 191 -15.66 12.45 21.77
N ASP A 192 -16.01 13.51 22.48
CA ASP A 192 -15.24 13.98 23.62
C ASP A 192 -15.32 12.97 24.77
N LEU A 193 -14.18 12.46 25.19
CA LEU A 193 -14.07 11.42 26.22
C LEU A 193 -14.56 11.90 27.59
N ALA A 194 -14.52 13.21 27.88
CA ALA A 194 -14.93 13.75 29.17
C ALA A 194 -16.45 13.92 29.28
N SER A 195 -17.08 14.46 28.24
CA SER A 195 -18.52 14.74 28.21
C SER A 195 -19.36 13.60 27.64
N GLY A 196 -18.74 12.68 26.88
CA GLY A 196 -19.45 11.62 26.17
C GLY A 196 -20.31 12.14 25.03
N LYS A 197 -19.99 13.31 24.46
CA LYS A 197 -20.78 13.97 23.41
C LYS A 197 -19.95 14.21 22.16
N THR A 198 -20.60 14.13 21.00
CA THR A 198 -20.05 14.58 19.72
C THR A 198 -20.00 16.10 19.69
N GLU A 199 -18.85 16.66 19.33
CA GLU A 199 -18.68 18.09 19.21
C GLU A 199 -19.47 18.68 18.03
N ARG A 200 -19.91 19.93 18.17
CA ARG A 200 -20.60 20.69 17.10
C ARG A 200 -19.79 20.81 15.80
N PHE A 201 -18.47 20.65 15.86
CA PHE A 201 -17.64 20.65 14.65
C PHE A 201 -17.94 19.45 13.73
N TYR A 202 -18.37 18.32 14.30
CA TYR A 202 -18.71 17.10 13.56
C TYR A 202 -20.20 16.98 13.24
N PHE A 203 -21.04 17.81 13.85
CA PHE A 203 -22.47 17.89 13.57
C PHE A 203 -22.90 19.33 13.27
N ASN A 204 -23.25 19.60 12.01
CA ASN A 204 -23.81 20.88 11.61
C ASN A 204 -25.33 20.87 11.81
N GLU A 205 -25.79 21.56 12.86
CA GLU A 205 -27.22 21.67 13.22
C GLU A 205 -28.07 22.28 12.09
N GLU A 206 -27.56 23.29 11.35
CA GLU A 206 -28.34 23.99 10.30
C GLU A 206 -28.62 23.10 9.09
N ARG A 207 -27.68 22.21 8.75
CA ARG A 207 -27.80 21.28 7.62
C ARG A 207 -28.21 19.87 8.03
N ALA A 208 -28.38 19.63 9.32
CA ALA A 208 -28.49 18.29 9.91
C ALA A 208 -27.41 17.33 9.39
N GLU A 209 -26.17 17.82 9.25
CA GLU A 209 -25.08 17.11 8.59
C GLU A 209 -24.11 16.53 9.62
N LEU A 210 -23.95 15.21 9.64
CA LEU A 210 -23.08 14.47 10.54
C LEU A 210 -21.87 13.93 9.77
N ARG A 211 -20.67 14.30 10.21
CA ARG A 211 -19.42 13.75 9.68
C ARG A 211 -19.11 12.43 10.35
N VAL A 212 -18.97 11.40 9.54
CA VAL A 212 -18.76 10.03 10.01
C VAL A 212 -17.56 9.41 9.31
N PHE A 213 -16.90 8.47 9.99
CA PHE A 213 -15.66 7.86 9.52
C PHE A 213 -15.83 6.35 9.43
N SER A 214 -15.07 5.73 8.54
CA SER A 214 -15.15 4.29 8.27
C SER A 214 -14.40 3.41 9.27
N SER A 215 -13.50 3.98 10.06
CA SER A 215 -12.68 3.28 11.05
C SER A 215 -11.91 4.28 11.92
N THR A 216 -11.35 3.80 13.04
CA THR A 216 -10.53 4.58 13.99
C THR A 216 -9.27 5.18 13.36
N ARG A 217 -8.67 4.50 12.37
CA ARG A 217 -7.51 5.01 11.60
C ARG A 217 -7.83 6.26 10.78
N ASN A 218 -9.09 6.42 10.38
CA ASN A 218 -9.56 7.52 9.54
C ASN A 218 -10.10 8.70 10.37
N LEU A 219 -10.21 8.55 11.69
CA LEU A 219 -10.58 9.64 12.57
C LEU A 219 -9.58 10.81 12.45
N PRO A 220 -10.02 12.06 12.70
CA PRO A 220 -9.10 13.17 12.83
C PRO A 220 -8.06 12.87 13.91
N SER A 221 -6.80 13.27 13.67
CA SER A 221 -5.68 12.69 14.42
C SER A 221 -5.75 12.85 15.94
N ARG A 222 -6.36 13.94 16.43
CA ARG A 222 -6.50 14.31 17.84
C ARG A 222 -7.68 13.64 18.55
N GLU A 223 -8.50 12.91 17.82
CA GLU A 223 -9.66 12.22 18.37
C GLU A 223 -9.25 10.87 18.92
N HIS A 224 -9.65 10.61 20.17
CA HIS A 224 -9.32 9.38 20.90
C HIS A 224 -10.55 8.67 21.47
N GLY A 225 -11.73 9.29 21.35
CA GLY A 225 -13.03 8.73 21.67
C GLY A 225 -13.94 8.75 20.46
N TYR A 226 -14.81 7.76 20.35
CA TYR A 226 -15.76 7.70 19.25
C TYR A 226 -17.07 7.02 19.67
N TRP A 227 -18.13 7.43 19.00
CA TRP A 227 -19.42 6.75 18.96
C TRP A 227 -19.45 5.84 17.74
N ARG A 228 -19.56 4.53 17.96
CA ARG A 228 -19.74 3.53 16.91
C ARG A 228 -21.21 3.22 16.76
N VAL A 229 -21.75 3.49 15.59
CA VAL A 229 -23.18 3.37 15.30
C VAL A 229 -23.41 2.78 13.92
N ASP A 230 -24.44 1.96 13.75
CA ASP A 230 -24.83 1.51 12.42
C ASP A 230 -25.68 2.54 11.67
N ILE A 231 -25.50 2.61 10.35
CA ILE A 231 -26.19 3.60 9.50
C ILE A 231 -27.71 3.38 9.52
N ALA A 232 -28.19 2.15 9.67
CA ALA A 232 -29.63 1.89 9.75
C ALA A 232 -30.27 2.47 11.03
N THR A 233 -29.56 2.46 12.16
CA THR A 233 -29.98 3.14 13.39
C THR A 233 -30.12 4.64 13.17
N LEU A 234 -29.15 5.28 12.53
CA LEU A 234 -29.22 6.71 12.17
C LEU A 234 -30.38 7.01 11.21
N ALA A 235 -30.62 6.14 10.24
CA ALA A 235 -31.73 6.24 9.28
C ALA A 235 -33.11 6.12 9.93
N GLY A 236 -33.20 5.49 11.11
CA GLY A 236 -34.43 5.28 11.87
C GLY A 236 -34.84 6.43 12.78
N TYR A 237 -34.04 7.49 12.90
CA TYR A 237 -34.37 8.66 13.72
C TYR A 237 -35.57 9.42 13.15
N GLU A 238 -36.30 10.15 14.01
CA GLU A 238 -37.42 11.01 13.57
C GLU A 238 -36.98 12.05 12.54
N SER A 239 -35.74 12.53 12.65
CA SER A 239 -35.07 13.38 11.67
C SER A 239 -33.68 12.81 11.37
N PRO A 240 -33.58 11.90 10.39
CA PRO A 240 -32.32 11.26 10.02
C PRO A 240 -31.30 12.31 9.55
N PRO A 241 -30.06 12.29 10.06
CA PRO A 241 -29.04 13.24 9.61
C PRO A 241 -28.57 12.92 8.19
N ASN A 242 -28.18 13.97 7.46
CA ASN A 242 -27.34 13.82 6.28
C ASN A 242 -25.96 13.33 6.72
N LEU A 243 -25.40 12.35 6.04
CA LEU A 243 -24.09 11.78 6.35
C LEU A 243 -23.04 12.27 5.37
N VAL A 244 -21.92 12.71 5.94
CA VAL A 244 -20.69 13.01 5.23
C VAL A 244 -19.68 11.92 5.60
N ILE A 245 -19.56 10.92 4.73
CA ILE A 245 -18.85 9.68 5.02
C ILE A 245 -17.40 9.77 4.52
N ASN A 246 -16.46 9.70 5.47
CA ASN A 246 -15.04 9.61 5.17
C ASN A 246 -14.57 8.13 5.18
N GLY A 247 -14.40 7.59 3.98
CA GLY A 247 -13.88 6.23 3.73
C GLY A 247 -12.36 6.11 3.81
N GLY A 248 -11.65 7.21 4.08
CA GLY A 248 -10.21 7.30 4.03
C GLY A 248 -9.70 8.16 2.85
N PRO A 249 -8.41 8.10 2.53
CA PRO A 249 -7.75 9.10 1.69
C PRO A 249 -8.25 9.23 0.24
N ALA A 250 -8.92 8.20 -0.29
CA ALA A 250 -9.33 8.13 -1.70
C ALA A 250 -10.84 8.05 -1.91
N THR A 251 -11.63 7.97 -0.83
CA THR A 251 -13.07 7.68 -0.92
C THR A 251 -13.86 8.50 0.09
N PHE A 252 -14.83 9.25 -0.43
CA PHE A 252 -15.72 10.11 0.34
C PHE A 252 -17.10 10.07 -0.31
N GLU A 253 -18.17 10.11 0.49
CA GLU A 253 -19.53 10.07 -0.03
C GLU A 253 -20.48 10.91 0.83
N ASP A 254 -21.30 11.72 0.15
CA ASP A 254 -22.39 12.46 0.78
C ASP A 254 -23.72 11.70 0.56
N VAL A 255 -24.46 11.53 1.65
CA VAL A 255 -25.73 10.80 1.63
C VAL A 255 -26.79 11.57 2.40
N SER A 256 -27.95 11.79 1.81
CA SER A 256 -29.02 12.48 2.52
C SER A 256 -29.74 11.54 3.50
N GLY A 257 -30.18 12.09 4.64
CA GLY A 257 -30.97 11.34 5.61
C GLY A 257 -32.29 10.82 5.03
N ALA A 258 -32.88 11.57 4.08
CA ALA A 258 -34.09 11.18 3.36
C ALA A 258 -33.89 9.93 2.49
N GLU A 259 -32.80 9.89 1.69
CA GLU A 259 -32.48 8.71 0.88
C GLU A 259 -32.24 7.46 1.74
N LEU A 260 -31.56 7.61 2.88
CA LEU A 260 -31.32 6.51 3.82
C LEU A 260 -32.62 5.99 4.42
N ALA A 261 -33.49 6.89 4.88
CA ALA A 261 -34.77 6.52 5.48
C ALA A 261 -35.70 5.83 4.47
N GLU A 262 -35.79 6.36 3.25
CA GLU A 262 -36.56 5.73 2.17
C GLU A 262 -36.01 4.34 1.83
N THR A 263 -34.69 4.22 1.70
CA THR A 263 -34.04 2.93 1.42
C THR A 263 -34.25 1.94 2.56
N ALA A 264 -34.15 2.37 3.83
CA ALA A 264 -34.35 1.55 5.00
C ALA A 264 -35.81 1.06 5.13
N HIS A 265 -36.78 1.88 4.70
CA HIS A 265 -38.18 1.48 4.65
C HIS A 265 -38.42 0.38 3.59
N ARG A 266 -37.80 0.52 2.41
CA ARG A 266 -37.93 -0.44 1.30
C ARG A 266 -37.14 -1.73 1.55
N PHE A 267 -35.99 -1.63 2.20
CA PHE A 267 -35.06 -2.73 2.48
C PHE A 267 -34.71 -2.78 3.98
N PRO A 268 -35.66 -3.18 4.84
CA PRO A 268 -35.46 -3.14 6.29
C PRO A 268 -34.39 -4.15 6.75
N ARG A 269 -33.46 -3.67 7.58
CA ARG A 269 -32.44 -4.48 8.25
C ARG A 269 -33.03 -5.17 9.48
N ARG A 270 -32.60 -6.41 9.76
CA ARG A 270 -33.02 -7.21 10.92
C ARG A 270 -31.87 -7.61 11.87
N ASP A 271 -30.65 -7.18 11.55
CA ASP A 271 -29.49 -7.44 12.41
C ASP A 271 -29.57 -6.60 13.69
N THR A 272 -28.84 -7.01 14.73
CA THR A 272 -28.73 -6.25 15.97
C THR A 272 -28.16 -4.85 15.70
N SER A 273 -28.80 -3.83 16.26
CA SER A 273 -28.32 -2.45 16.20
C SER A 273 -27.03 -2.29 16.99
N VAL A 274 -26.13 -1.44 16.48
CA VAL A 274 -24.90 -1.02 17.15
C VAL A 274 -25.04 0.45 17.47
N ASP A 275 -24.88 0.77 18.76
CA ASP A 275 -24.94 2.14 19.29
C ASP A 275 -24.15 2.16 20.61
N VAL A 276 -22.83 2.37 20.51
CA VAL A 276 -21.91 2.30 21.65
C VAL A 276 -20.84 3.39 21.59
N ASN A 277 -20.42 3.87 22.77
CA ASN A 277 -19.30 4.79 22.91
C ASN A 277 -18.05 4.03 23.33
N GLU A 278 -16.97 4.20 22.58
CA GLU A 278 -15.70 3.47 22.74
C GLU A 278 -14.50 4.42 22.65
N ARG A 279 -13.30 3.87 22.83
CA ARG A 279 -12.03 4.61 22.84
C ARG A 279 -11.04 3.98 21.89
N CYS A 280 -10.13 4.79 21.37
CA CYS A 280 -8.98 4.29 20.62
C CYS A 280 -7.98 3.59 21.57
N PRO A 281 -7.18 2.63 21.08
CA PRO A 281 -6.24 1.87 21.91
C PRO A 281 -5.30 2.75 22.74
N GLU A 282 -4.85 3.89 22.22
CA GLU A 282 -3.94 4.79 22.93
C GLU A 282 -4.56 5.51 24.14
N ALA A 283 -5.89 5.50 24.26
CA ALA A 283 -6.65 6.15 25.32
C ALA A 283 -7.37 5.14 26.24
N ASP A 284 -6.95 3.88 26.18
CA ASP A 284 -7.41 2.83 27.09
C ASP A 284 -6.95 3.11 28.53
N PRO A 285 -7.87 3.16 29.53
CA PRO A 285 -7.51 3.30 30.95
C PRO A 285 -6.51 2.26 31.47
N GLU A 286 -6.48 1.06 30.88
CA GLU A 286 -5.53 0.01 31.28
C GLU A 286 -4.08 0.42 31.00
N LEU A 287 -3.82 1.32 30.04
CA LEU A 287 -2.47 1.82 29.76
C LEU A 287 -1.91 2.68 30.89
N GLU A 288 -2.75 3.45 31.59
CA GLU A 288 -2.31 4.22 32.76
C GLU A 288 -1.91 3.29 33.91
N THR A 289 -2.70 2.23 34.12
CA THR A 289 -2.40 1.19 35.10
C THR A 289 -1.09 0.48 34.75
N PHE A 290 -0.93 0.08 33.49
CA PHE A 290 0.30 -0.54 32.98
C PHE A 290 1.53 0.38 33.13
N ALA A 291 1.39 1.68 32.87
CA ALA A 291 2.46 2.66 33.04
C ALA A 291 2.86 2.81 34.52
N ALA A 292 1.90 2.87 35.43
CA ALA A 292 2.14 2.93 36.88
C ALA A 292 2.87 1.69 37.39
N GLU A 293 2.43 0.50 36.99
CA GLU A 293 3.11 -0.74 37.34
C GLU A 293 4.53 -0.82 36.78
N THR A 294 4.72 -0.40 35.53
CA THR A 294 6.04 -0.40 34.87
C THR A 294 7.01 0.54 35.58
N ALA A 295 6.54 1.75 35.93
CA ALA A 295 7.32 2.72 36.68
C ALA A 295 7.71 2.19 38.07
N ALA A 296 6.78 1.55 38.78
CA ALA A 296 7.07 0.92 40.07
C ALA A 296 8.13 -0.20 39.93
N LYS A 297 8.00 -1.07 38.92
CA LYS A 297 8.95 -2.16 38.63
C LYS A 297 10.36 -1.63 38.29
N MET A 298 10.44 -0.50 37.57
CA MET A 298 11.71 0.12 37.17
C MET A 298 12.25 1.13 38.20
N GLY A 299 11.52 1.38 39.29
CA GLY A 299 11.87 2.38 40.31
C GLY A 299 11.92 3.81 39.78
N LEU A 300 11.05 4.15 38.82
CA LEU A 300 10.89 5.51 38.31
C LEU A 300 10.07 6.36 39.30
N PRO A 301 10.37 7.66 39.44
CA PRO A 301 9.63 8.53 40.37
C PRO A 301 8.18 8.77 39.94
N GLU A 302 7.94 8.83 38.62
CA GLU A 302 6.62 9.04 38.02
C GLU A 302 6.44 8.11 36.81
N PRO A 303 5.22 7.64 36.53
CA PRO A 303 4.92 6.91 35.31
C PRO A 303 4.95 7.80 34.08
N VAL A 304 5.35 7.20 32.95
CA VAL A 304 5.21 7.85 31.64
C VAL A 304 3.74 7.96 31.24
N LYS A 305 3.41 8.93 30.39
CA LYS A 305 2.04 9.13 29.93
C LYS A 305 1.66 8.11 28.84
N PRO A 306 0.37 7.77 28.69
CA PRO A 306 -0.12 7.04 27.53
C PRO A 306 0.30 7.71 26.20
N PRO A 307 0.46 6.93 25.11
CA PRO A 307 1.11 7.37 23.89
C PRO A 307 0.20 8.17 22.95
N LEU A 308 -0.66 9.05 23.47
CA LEU A 308 -1.62 9.84 22.69
C LEU A 308 -0.93 10.61 21.56
N ALA A 309 0.12 11.37 21.87
CA ALA A 309 0.85 12.16 20.87
C ALA A 309 1.54 11.28 19.80
N ALA A 310 1.95 10.05 20.15
CA ALA A 310 2.51 9.12 19.17
C ALA A 310 1.43 8.59 18.22
N ALA A 311 0.26 8.25 18.76
CA ALA A 311 -0.90 7.86 17.96
C ALA A 311 -1.37 9.00 17.06
N GLU A 312 -1.44 10.24 17.54
CA GLU A 312 -1.78 11.41 16.72
C GLU A 312 -0.80 11.60 15.54
N ARG A 313 0.50 11.40 15.78
CA ARG A 313 1.52 11.50 14.73
C ARG A 313 1.40 10.36 13.71
N ALA A 314 1.12 9.14 14.17
CA ALA A 314 0.88 8.00 13.29
C ALA A 314 -0.39 8.21 12.43
N ARG A 315 -1.49 8.65 13.06
CA ARG A 315 -2.80 8.83 12.40
C ARG A 315 -2.77 9.92 11.35
N ARG A 316 -2.03 11.01 11.58
CA ARG A 316 -1.74 12.04 10.56
C ARG A 316 -1.12 11.49 9.28
N ARG A 317 -0.51 10.30 9.34
CA ARG A 317 0.18 9.63 8.24
C ARG A 317 -0.56 8.37 7.76
N GLY A 318 -1.79 8.13 8.23
CA GLY A 318 -2.62 7.00 7.84
C GLY A 318 -2.35 5.71 8.62
N PHE A 319 -1.66 5.78 9.76
CA PHE A 319 -1.35 4.62 10.60
C PHE A 319 -2.00 4.73 11.97
N GLU A 320 -2.39 3.59 12.55
CA GLU A 320 -2.84 3.50 13.94
C GLU A 320 -1.84 2.68 14.76
N LEU A 321 -1.73 2.99 16.06
CA LEU A 321 -1.01 2.14 17.00
C LEU A 321 -1.94 1.04 17.48
N THR A 322 -1.49 -0.20 17.38
CA THR A 322 -2.17 -1.35 17.98
C THR A 322 -2.08 -1.30 19.50
N PRO A 323 -2.95 -2.02 20.24
CA PRO A 323 -2.85 -2.12 21.69
C PRO A 323 -1.45 -2.55 22.17
N GLU A 324 -0.81 -3.50 21.46
CA GLU A 324 0.55 -3.95 21.77
C GLU A 324 1.60 -2.86 21.54
N GLU A 325 1.51 -2.11 20.43
CA GLU A 325 2.41 -0.98 20.16
C GLU A 325 2.24 0.14 21.18
N CYS A 326 1.01 0.39 21.67
CA CYS A 326 0.77 1.34 22.75
C CYS A 326 1.49 0.92 24.04
N GLN A 327 1.38 -0.34 24.44
CA GLN A 327 2.10 -0.89 25.60
C GLN A 327 3.62 -0.85 25.40
N LYS A 328 4.11 -1.23 24.22
CA LYS A 328 5.54 -1.11 23.87
C LYS A 328 6.02 0.33 23.92
N THR A 329 5.22 1.29 23.47
CA THR A 329 5.60 2.71 23.55
C THR A 329 5.76 3.15 25.01
N VAL A 330 4.83 2.77 25.90
CA VAL A 330 4.94 3.02 27.35
C VAL A 330 6.21 2.38 27.93
N LEU A 331 6.49 1.12 27.58
CA LEU A 331 7.65 0.39 28.05
C LEU A 331 8.97 1.01 27.56
N GLY A 332 9.06 1.37 26.28
CA GLY A 332 10.22 2.00 25.68
C GLY A 332 10.51 3.38 26.26
N GLN A 333 9.48 4.21 26.45
CA GLN A 333 9.63 5.50 27.12
C GLN A 333 10.10 5.35 28.57
N SER A 334 9.58 4.35 29.30
CA SER A 334 10.00 4.05 30.67
C SER A 334 11.48 3.64 30.73
N TRP A 335 11.95 2.81 29.80
CA TRP A 335 13.36 2.47 29.67
C TRP A 335 14.25 3.68 29.35
N LEU A 336 13.83 4.53 28.41
CA LEU A 336 14.59 5.74 28.08
C LEU A 336 14.66 6.71 29.27
N ALA A 337 13.59 6.81 30.07
CA ALA A 337 13.60 7.59 31.31
C ALA A 337 14.56 6.98 32.34
N ALA A 338 14.57 5.66 32.50
CA ALA A 338 15.47 4.96 33.42
C ALA A 338 16.95 5.15 33.03
N LEU A 339 17.28 5.08 31.73
CA LEU A 339 18.64 5.24 31.23
C LEU A 339 19.19 6.66 31.37
N LYS A 340 18.31 7.67 31.52
CA LYS A 340 18.70 9.09 31.72
C LYS A 340 18.94 9.45 33.19
N ARG A 341 18.72 8.54 34.14
CA ARG A 341 18.94 8.79 35.57
C ARG A 341 20.44 8.96 35.88
N PRO A 342 20.80 9.70 36.94
CA PRO A 342 22.19 9.83 37.39
C PRO A 342 22.87 8.49 37.67
N GLU A 343 22.10 7.56 38.25
CA GLU A 343 22.47 6.16 38.43
C GLU A 343 21.58 5.30 37.50
N PRO A 344 21.99 5.10 36.23
CA PRO A 344 21.23 4.26 35.31
C PRO A 344 21.30 2.79 35.74
N PRO A 345 20.31 1.96 35.37
CA PRO A 345 20.37 0.53 35.61
C PRO A 345 21.64 -0.07 35.00
N ARG A 346 22.23 -1.06 35.69
CA ARG A 346 23.54 -1.65 35.34
C ARG A 346 23.59 -2.34 33.96
N GLY A 347 22.46 -2.51 33.28
CA GLY A 347 22.37 -3.12 31.96
C GLY A 347 21.24 -2.53 31.12
N ARG A 348 21.42 -2.55 29.80
CA ARG A 348 20.38 -2.28 28.81
C ARG A 348 19.47 -3.52 28.68
N PRO A 349 18.21 -3.38 28.22
CA PRO A 349 17.41 -4.54 27.90
C PRO A 349 18.10 -5.37 26.81
N ASN A 350 18.15 -6.70 27.00
CA ASN A 350 18.83 -7.62 26.08
C ASN A 350 18.17 -7.63 24.69
N ASP A 351 16.84 -7.47 24.65
CA ASP A 351 16.06 -7.34 23.44
C ASP A 351 15.41 -5.95 23.42
N LEU A 352 15.93 -5.08 22.55
CA LEU A 352 15.38 -3.73 22.39
C LEU A 352 13.93 -3.77 21.91
N ARG A 353 13.61 -4.59 20.90
CA ARG A 353 12.29 -4.64 20.25
C ARG A 353 11.21 -5.10 21.22
N ALA A 354 11.49 -6.17 21.98
CA ALA A 354 10.57 -6.66 23.01
C ALA A 354 10.26 -5.61 24.09
N ASN A 355 11.13 -4.62 24.25
CA ASN A 355 11.01 -3.54 25.23
C ASN A 355 10.55 -2.20 24.63
N GLY A 356 10.01 -2.21 23.40
CA GLY A 356 9.54 -0.99 22.72
C GLY A 356 10.65 -0.03 22.33
N LEU A 357 11.88 -0.54 22.19
CA LEU A 357 13.05 0.18 21.75
C LEU A 357 13.53 -0.36 20.40
N ALA A 358 14.25 0.48 19.66
CA ALA A 358 14.95 0.10 18.45
C ALA A 358 16.43 0.48 18.58
N PRO A 359 17.34 -0.20 17.84
CA PRO A 359 18.67 0.32 17.57
C PRO A 359 18.63 1.71 16.91
N GLY A 360 19.37 2.65 17.46
CA GLY A 360 19.84 3.88 16.83
C GLY A 360 21.36 3.93 16.86
N TYR A 361 21.97 4.90 16.17
CA TYR A 361 23.43 4.99 16.05
C TYR A 361 23.96 6.34 16.50
N ASP A 362 25.01 6.35 17.32
CA ASP A 362 25.73 7.57 17.72
C ASP A 362 26.78 8.02 16.68
N ASN A 363 27.61 9.01 17.02
CA ASN A 363 28.62 9.59 16.11
C ASN A 363 29.86 8.68 15.94
N GLU A 364 29.96 7.65 16.78
CA GLU A 364 31.00 6.63 16.78
C GLU A 364 30.52 5.35 16.05
N GLY A 365 29.30 5.36 15.52
CA GLY A 365 28.69 4.22 14.84
C GLY A 365 28.26 3.11 15.79
N GLN A 366 28.18 3.38 17.09
CA GLN A 366 27.77 2.42 18.10
C GLN A 366 26.26 2.43 18.29
N ILE A 367 25.72 1.26 18.63
CA ILE A 367 24.29 1.10 18.87
C ILE A 367 23.90 1.75 20.20
N GLN A 368 22.91 2.64 20.14
CA GLN A 368 22.22 3.22 21.28
C GLN A 368 20.71 2.94 21.21
N PRO A 369 20.03 2.65 22.32
CA PRO A 369 18.58 2.47 22.31
C PRO A 369 17.86 3.79 21.98
N ARG A 370 16.88 3.72 21.08
CA ARG A 370 15.89 4.78 20.81
C ARG A 370 14.49 4.20 20.94
N LEU A 371 13.48 5.07 21.00
CA LEU A 371 12.09 4.62 20.98
C LEU A 371 11.79 3.95 19.63
N ASP A 372 11.12 2.80 19.66
CA ASP A 372 10.60 2.21 18.42
C ASP A 372 9.37 3.00 17.98
N THR A 373 9.39 3.47 16.73
CA THR A 373 8.25 4.17 16.11
C THR A 373 7.44 3.24 15.21
N PHE A 374 7.83 1.96 15.14
CA PHE A 374 7.23 0.91 14.33
C PHE A 374 7.21 1.24 12.83
N GLY A 375 8.02 2.22 12.40
CA GLY A 375 7.98 2.77 11.05
C GLY A 375 6.73 3.59 10.73
N LYS A 376 5.92 3.97 11.74
CA LYS A 376 4.61 4.64 11.56
C LYS A 376 4.68 6.16 11.69
N TYR A 377 5.61 6.69 12.48
CA TYR A 377 5.69 8.14 12.73
C TYR A 377 7.11 8.63 12.96
N PHE A 378 7.34 9.89 12.62
CA PHE A 378 8.56 10.61 13.01
C PHE A 378 8.42 11.08 14.46
N ASP A 379 9.44 10.87 15.28
CA ASP A 379 9.39 11.13 16.73
C ASP A 379 9.43 12.63 17.10
N ARG A 380 9.59 13.52 16.11
CA ARG A 380 9.57 14.98 16.27
C ARG A 380 8.26 15.59 15.81
N ASP A 381 7.77 16.60 16.54
CA ASP A 381 6.46 17.23 16.29
C ASP A 381 6.45 18.25 15.16
N ARG A 382 7.62 18.73 14.73
CA ARG A 382 7.76 19.88 13.80
C ARG A 382 8.40 19.44 12.49
N SER A 383 7.66 18.69 11.68
CA SER A 383 8.05 18.48 10.28
C SER A 383 7.18 19.31 9.35
N SER A 384 7.83 20.00 8.42
CA SER A 384 7.18 20.70 7.30
C SER A 384 7.74 20.25 5.95
N SER A 385 8.41 19.09 5.95
CA SER A 385 8.78 18.39 4.73
C SER A 385 7.54 18.11 3.90
N ARG A 386 7.69 18.26 2.58
CA ARG A 386 6.68 17.81 1.61
C ARG A 386 6.61 16.29 1.51
N TYR A 387 7.60 15.59 2.05
CA TYR A 387 7.63 14.13 2.11
C TYR A 387 7.11 13.60 3.45
N GLY A 388 6.59 12.38 3.44
CA GLY A 388 6.26 11.63 4.65
C GLY A 388 7.48 10.85 5.14
N TRP A 389 7.90 11.06 6.38
CA TRP A 389 9.02 10.33 6.99
C TRP A 389 8.89 8.80 6.86
N GLN A 390 7.68 8.27 7.10
CA GLN A 390 7.37 6.85 7.02
C GLN A 390 7.55 6.28 5.61
N ARG A 391 7.37 7.12 4.59
CA ARG A 391 7.57 6.76 3.18
C ARG A 391 9.02 6.85 2.78
N VAL A 392 9.75 7.86 3.26
CA VAL A 392 11.20 7.97 3.04
C VAL A 392 11.90 6.75 3.65
N THR A 393 11.66 6.47 4.92
CA THR A 393 12.22 5.28 5.58
C THR A 393 11.74 3.99 4.93
N GLY A 394 10.45 3.90 4.57
CA GLY A 394 9.90 2.80 3.78
C GLY A 394 10.64 2.58 2.47
N ALA A 395 10.92 3.62 1.69
CA ALA A 395 11.62 3.52 0.40
C ALA A 395 13.04 2.99 0.56
N PHE A 396 13.77 3.47 1.57
CA PHE A 396 15.12 3.00 1.86
C PHE A 396 15.15 1.54 2.34
N VAL A 397 14.25 1.18 3.27
CA VAL A 397 14.14 -0.21 3.77
C VAL A 397 13.63 -1.14 2.67
N GLY A 398 12.69 -0.69 1.85
CA GLY A 398 12.17 -1.42 0.70
C GLY A 398 13.23 -1.66 -0.36
N PHE A 399 14.10 -0.67 -0.60
CA PHE A 399 15.27 -0.84 -1.47
C PHE A 399 16.17 -1.97 -0.96
N ALA A 400 16.54 -1.92 0.32
CA ALA A 400 17.40 -2.93 0.93
C ALA A 400 16.78 -4.32 0.95
N LEU A 401 15.47 -4.40 1.23
CA LEU A 401 14.71 -5.63 1.19
C LEU A 401 14.66 -6.24 -0.22
N GLY A 402 14.39 -5.41 -1.23
CA GLY A 402 14.33 -5.83 -2.63
C GLY A 402 15.67 -6.32 -3.16
N GLU A 403 16.78 -5.65 -2.80
CA GLU A 403 18.12 -6.14 -3.10
C GLU A 403 18.38 -7.50 -2.43
N ALA A 404 18.12 -7.61 -1.12
CA ALA A 404 18.38 -8.83 -0.36
C ALA A 404 17.61 -10.03 -0.93
N LEU A 405 16.37 -9.81 -1.39
CA LEU A 405 15.54 -10.83 -2.02
C LEU A 405 16.09 -11.27 -3.40
N GLY A 406 16.59 -10.32 -4.19
CA GLY A 406 17.10 -10.58 -5.54
C GLY A 406 18.57 -10.99 -5.62
N ALA A 407 19.32 -10.85 -4.53
CA ALA A 407 20.78 -11.01 -4.53
C ALA A 407 21.25 -12.42 -4.92
N ALA A 408 20.56 -13.48 -4.48
CA ALA A 408 20.96 -14.86 -4.78
C ALA A 408 20.65 -15.29 -6.23
N VAL A 409 19.80 -14.52 -6.91
CA VAL A 409 19.36 -14.78 -8.30
C VAL A 409 19.82 -13.71 -9.28
N ASP A 410 20.64 -12.77 -8.84
CA ASP A 410 21.14 -11.70 -9.68
C ASP A 410 21.99 -12.28 -10.83
N ARG A 411 21.68 -11.84 -12.05
CA ARG A 411 22.30 -12.25 -13.31
C ARG A 411 22.04 -13.70 -13.74
N MET A 412 21.20 -14.45 -13.03
CA MET A 412 20.73 -15.77 -13.49
C MET A 412 19.74 -15.62 -14.64
N ARG A 413 19.56 -16.69 -15.43
CA ARG A 413 18.41 -16.83 -16.33
C ARG A 413 17.21 -17.42 -15.58
N LEU A 414 16.00 -17.13 -16.06
CA LEU A 414 14.77 -17.63 -15.42
C LEU A 414 14.71 -19.17 -15.35
N ASP A 415 15.22 -19.88 -16.36
CA ASP A 415 15.31 -21.35 -16.33
C ASP A 415 16.26 -21.86 -15.22
N GLU A 416 17.34 -21.13 -14.94
CA GLU A 416 18.27 -21.45 -13.85
C GLU A 416 17.65 -21.16 -12.48
N ILE A 417 16.88 -20.07 -12.36
CA ILE A 417 16.12 -19.74 -11.15
C ILE A 417 15.12 -20.87 -10.87
N HIS A 418 14.32 -21.27 -11.87
CA HIS A 418 13.36 -22.36 -11.70
C HIS A 418 14.04 -23.70 -11.42
N GLY A 419 15.19 -23.97 -12.05
CA GLY A 419 15.97 -25.18 -11.77
C GLY A 419 16.49 -25.25 -10.33
N THR A 420 16.75 -24.10 -9.70
CA THR A 420 17.30 -24.02 -8.34
C THR A 420 16.22 -23.96 -7.26
N TYR A 421 15.16 -23.19 -7.49
CA TYR A 421 14.13 -22.88 -6.48
C TYR A 421 12.76 -23.54 -6.75
N GLY A 422 12.60 -24.21 -7.89
CA GLY A 422 11.33 -24.80 -8.31
C GLY A 422 10.53 -23.89 -9.27
N PRO A 423 9.37 -24.35 -9.75
CA PRO A 423 8.60 -23.67 -10.80
C PRO A 423 8.08 -22.28 -10.39
N ASP A 424 7.93 -22.02 -9.09
CA ASP A 424 7.51 -20.73 -8.54
C ASP A 424 8.68 -19.75 -8.33
N GLY A 425 9.92 -20.19 -8.60
CA GLY A 425 11.14 -19.42 -8.37
C GLY A 425 11.38 -19.13 -6.89
N VAL A 426 11.98 -17.98 -6.59
CA VAL A 426 12.16 -17.47 -5.22
C VAL A 426 10.79 -17.22 -4.59
N THR A 427 10.56 -17.74 -3.39
CA THR A 427 9.31 -17.54 -2.61
C THR A 427 9.53 -16.94 -1.21
N ASP A 428 10.79 -16.86 -0.77
CA ASP A 428 11.24 -16.28 0.50
C ASP A 428 12.65 -15.70 0.32
N LEU A 429 13.22 -15.06 1.34
CA LEU A 429 14.60 -14.54 1.32
C LEU A 429 15.61 -15.69 1.12
N PRO A 430 16.28 -15.78 -0.05
CA PRO A 430 17.27 -16.81 -0.30
C PRO A 430 18.59 -16.47 0.41
N VAL A 431 19.46 -17.47 0.57
CA VAL A 431 20.84 -17.26 1.01
C VAL A 431 21.66 -16.73 -0.17
N ALA A 432 22.01 -15.44 -0.16
CA ALA A 432 22.77 -14.79 -1.24
C ALA A 432 24.28 -14.63 -0.94
N PHE A 433 24.64 -14.62 0.35
CA PHE A 433 26.03 -14.55 0.78
C PHE A 433 26.29 -15.63 1.84
N ASP A 434 26.04 -15.31 3.10
CA ASP A 434 26.22 -16.22 4.24
C ASP A 434 24.89 -16.56 4.93
N LEU A 435 23.90 -15.66 4.91
CA LEU A 435 22.57 -15.86 5.50
C LEU A 435 21.47 -15.23 4.61
N PRO A 436 20.19 -15.55 4.87
CA PRO A 436 19.05 -14.79 4.32
C PRO A 436 19.04 -13.34 4.79
N GLY A 437 18.39 -12.45 4.03
CA GLY A 437 18.14 -11.06 4.45
C GLY A 437 19.37 -10.17 4.54
N ARG A 438 20.49 -10.58 3.95
CA ARG A 438 21.73 -9.79 3.93
C ARG A 438 21.63 -8.64 2.94
N ILE A 439 22.06 -7.45 3.37
CA ILE A 439 22.14 -6.31 2.46
C ILE A 439 23.32 -6.50 1.49
N GLY A 440 23.16 -6.01 0.27
CA GLY A 440 24.18 -6.10 -0.77
C GLY A 440 24.89 -4.77 -1.03
N PRO A 441 25.77 -4.73 -2.05
CA PRO A 441 26.57 -3.56 -2.38
C PRO A 441 25.75 -2.38 -2.95
N LEU A 442 24.53 -2.61 -3.46
CA LEU A 442 23.64 -1.52 -3.89
C LEU A 442 23.13 -0.74 -2.68
N THR A 443 22.68 -1.43 -1.63
CA THR A 443 22.23 -0.80 -0.39
C THR A 443 23.38 -0.05 0.26
N GLN A 444 24.56 -0.66 0.36
CA GLN A 444 25.72 0.04 0.92
C GLN A 444 26.02 1.35 0.16
N ARG A 445 26.03 1.33 -1.17
CA ARG A 445 26.20 2.54 -2.00
C ARG A 445 25.07 3.54 -1.82
N LEU A 446 23.81 3.09 -1.71
CA LEU A 446 22.67 3.95 -1.39
C LEU A 446 22.92 4.74 -0.09
N LEU A 447 23.41 4.08 0.97
CA LEU A 447 23.73 4.74 2.25
C LEU A 447 24.83 5.80 2.07
N PHE A 448 25.92 5.48 1.35
CA PHE A 448 27.00 6.44 1.13
C PHE A 448 26.63 7.59 0.16
N TYR A 449 25.79 7.37 -0.85
CA TYR A 449 25.23 8.46 -1.65
C TYR A 449 24.29 9.34 -0.82
N THR A 450 23.58 8.77 0.14
CA THR A 450 22.74 9.53 1.08
C THR A 450 23.60 10.36 2.02
N GLU A 451 24.70 9.80 2.52
CA GLU A 451 25.70 10.57 3.26
C GLU A 451 26.26 11.74 2.41
N ALA A 452 26.49 11.51 1.12
CA ALA A 452 27.00 12.54 0.21
C ALA A 452 26.06 13.74 0.10
N VAL A 453 24.75 13.50 -0.06
CA VAL A 453 23.78 14.61 -0.16
C VAL A 453 23.65 15.37 1.16
N ILE A 454 23.72 14.70 2.31
CA ILE A 454 23.69 15.35 3.64
C ILE A 454 24.94 16.20 3.87
N ARG A 455 26.12 15.70 3.47
CA ARG A 455 27.39 16.42 3.64
C ARG A 455 27.55 17.58 2.67
N SER A 456 26.84 17.56 1.54
CA SER A 456 26.89 18.62 0.55
C SER A 456 26.48 19.98 1.15
N PRO A 457 27.22 21.07 0.89
CA PRO A 457 27.00 22.38 1.51
C PRO A 457 25.88 23.20 0.83
N HIS A 458 25.27 22.67 -0.23
CA HIS A 458 24.30 23.40 -1.06
C HIS A 458 23.07 23.84 -0.28
N ARG A 459 22.64 23.06 0.72
CA ARG A 459 21.48 23.39 1.53
C ARG A 459 21.75 24.61 2.42
N GLU A 460 22.94 24.67 3.01
CA GLU A 460 23.34 25.76 3.92
C GLU A 460 23.71 27.03 3.18
N GLN A 461 24.15 26.89 1.93
CA GLN A 461 24.59 27.99 1.07
C GLN A 461 23.86 27.95 -0.28
N PRO A 462 22.52 28.09 -0.30
CA PRO A 462 21.72 27.92 -1.53
C PRO A 462 22.02 28.99 -2.60
N GLU A 463 22.57 30.13 -2.20
CA GLU A 463 22.99 31.20 -3.12
C GLU A 463 24.41 31.00 -3.67
N ASN A 464 25.19 30.07 -3.11
CA ASN A 464 26.58 29.82 -3.49
C ASN A 464 26.67 28.71 -4.55
N ARG A 465 26.93 29.11 -5.79
CA ARG A 465 27.08 28.18 -6.92
C ARG A 465 28.25 27.20 -6.77
N ASP A 466 29.30 27.57 -6.07
CA ASP A 466 30.42 26.66 -5.82
C ASP A 466 30.05 25.62 -4.76
N ALA A 467 29.21 25.99 -3.78
CA ALA A 467 28.64 25.06 -2.81
C ALA A 467 27.66 24.07 -3.47
N GLU A 468 26.90 24.50 -4.48
CA GLU A 468 26.07 23.57 -5.28
C GLU A 468 26.95 22.58 -6.08
N ARG A 469 27.97 23.08 -6.79
CA ARG A 469 28.87 22.26 -7.63
C ARG A 469 29.72 21.27 -6.84
N ALA A 470 29.85 21.47 -5.53
CA ALA A 470 30.56 20.60 -4.62
C ALA A 470 30.04 19.16 -4.62
N LEU A 471 28.75 18.93 -4.91
CA LEU A 471 28.09 17.63 -4.72
C LEU A 471 28.82 16.50 -5.46
N GLY A 472 29.32 16.73 -6.67
CA GLY A 472 30.10 15.71 -7.40
C GLY A 472 31.40 15.31 -6.68
N THR A 473 32.09 16.26 -6.06
CA THR A 473 33.27 15.97 -5.24
C THR A 473 32.89 15.26 -3.94
N VAL A 474 31.80 15.69 -3.28
CA VAL A 474 31.30 15.02 -2.07
C VAL A 474 30.89 13.57 -2.36
N ALA A 475 30.24 13.34 -3.49
CA ALA A 475 29.85 12.03 -3.97
C ALA A 475 31.06 11.12 -4.19
N ARG A 476 32.12 11.66 -4.81
CA ARG A 476 33.41 10.96 -4.96
C ARG A 476 34.05 10.60 -3.62
N ASN A 477 34.09 11.53 -2.67
CA ASN A 477 34.64 11.28 -1.33
C ASN A 477 33.82 10.23 -0.57
N SER A 478 32.49 10.22 -0.76
CA SER A 478 31.60 9.22 -0.16
C SER A 478 31.78 7.84 -0.79
N LEU A 479 31.99 7.78 -2.11
CA LEU A 479 32.34 6.54 -2.81
C LEU A 479 33.70 5.99 -2.32
N MET A 480 34.68 6.85 -2.06
CA MET A 480 35.94 6.45 -1.43
C MET A 480 35.74 5.88 -0.01
N ARG A 481 34.85 6.47 0.80
CA ARG A 481 34.50 5.91 2.12
C ARG A 481 33.81 4.56 2.01
N TRP A 482 32.91 4.38 1.04
CA TRP A 482 32.35 3.05 0.76
C TRP A 482 33.45 2.06 0.36
N LEU A 483 34.29 2.39 -0.63
CA LEU A 483 35.40 1.53 -1.05
C LEU A 483 36.35 1.19 0.10
N HIS A 484 36.56 2.12 1.04
CA HIS A 484 37.32 1.86 2.25
C HIS A 484 36.68 0.77 3.13
N THR A 485 35.35 0.80 3.30
CA THR A 485 34.64 -0.31 3.96
C THR A 485 34.79 -1.64 3.20
N GLN A 486 35.06 -1.60 1.89
CA GLN A 486 35.31 -2.79 1.08
C GLN A 486 36.80 -3.21 1.03
N GLY A 487 37.67 -2.55 1.80
CA GLY A 487 39.09 -2.89 1.95
C GLY A 487 40.08 -1.97 1.23
N ALA A 488 39.61 -0.93 0.52
CA ALA A 488 40.51 0.05 -0.08
C ALA A 488 41.19 0.94 0.99
N PRO A 489 42.44 1.39 0.77
CA PRO A 489 43.09 2.32 1.69
C PRO A 489 42.42 3.70 1.64
N LEU A 490 42.20 4.30 2.80
CA LEU A 490 41.75 5.70 2.92
C LEU A 490 42.35 6.30 4.19
N ASP A 491 43.20 7.30 4.04
CA ASP A 491 43.78 8.01 5.17
C ASP A 491 42.73 8.89 5.84
N ASN A 492 42.67 8.86 7.18
CA ASN A 492 41.81 9.72 7.99
C ASN A 492 40.31 9.66 7.62
N ALA A 493 39.77 8.44 7.42
CA ALA A 493 38.35 8.26 7.16
C ALA A 493 37.47 8.92 8.26
N ASP A 494 36.58 9.81 7.83
CA ASP A 494 35.75 10.65 8.70
C ASP A 494 34.25 10.26 8.63
N GLY A 495 33.45 10.85 9.53
CA GLY A 495 32.02 10.55 9.65
C GLY A 495 31.71 9.26 10.39
N TRP A 496 30.44 9.07 10.74
CA TRP A 496 30.01 7.95 11.57
C TRP A 496 29.80 6.65 10.78
N LEU A 497 29.29 6.75 9.54
CA LEU A 497 28.86 5.58 8.75
C LEU A 497 30.02 4.62 8.46
N VAL A 498 31.21 5.16 8.16
CA VAL A 498 32.43 4.37 7.89
C VAL A 498 32.97 3.62 9.12
N LYS A 499 32.51 3.99 10.32
CA LYS A 499 32.86 3.34 11.60
C LYS A 499 31.98 2.14 11.93
N VAL A 500 30.85 1.96 11.24
CA VAL A 500 29.92 0.85 11.46
C VAL A 500 30.58 -0.45 10.97
N PRO A 501 30.90 -1.41 11.87
CA PRO A 501 31.70 -2.57 11.51
C PRO A 501 30.98 -3.51 10.53
N GLU A 502 29.66 -3.61 10.59
CA GLU A 502 28.85 -4.47 9.74
C GLU A 502 28.91 -4.06 8.25
N LEU A 503 29.18 -2.78 7.95
CA LEU A 503 29.38 -2.31 6.58
C LEU A 503 30.74 -2.72 6.00
N ARG A 504 31.67 -3.20 6.82
CA ARG A 504 32.98 -3.70 6.37
C ARG A 504 32.94 -5.14 5.86
N VAL A 505 31.78 -5.79 5.94
CA VAL A 505 31.58 -7.08 5.30
C VAL A 505 31.48 -6.85 3.79
N ARG A 506 32.43 -7.43 3.06
CA ARG A 506 32.48 -7.32 1.60
C ARG A 506 31.35 -8.13 0.97
N ARG A 507 30.48 -7.47 0.19
CA ARG A 507 29.29 -8.08 -0.46
C ARG A 507 29.32 -8.02 -2.00
N THR A 508 30.40 -7.50 -2.60
CA THR A 508 30.58 -7.43 -4.07
C THR A 508 31.32 -8.67 -4.60
N PRO A 509 30.84 -9.29 -5.71
CA PRO A 509 31.36 -10.58 -6.17
C PRO A 509 32.70 -10.56 -6.92
N ASP A 510 33.16 -9.42 -7.49
CA ASP A 510 34.46 -9.40 -8.19
C ASP A 510 35.34 -8.17 -7.88
N ASP A 511 36.66 -8.34 -8.01
CA ASP A 511 37.65 -7.28 -7.81
C ASP A 511 37.68 -6.28 -8.97
N ALA A 512 37.20 -6.66 -10.16
CA ALA A 512 37.25 -5.82 -11.35
C ALA A 512 36.29 -4.63 -11.22
N GLU A 513 35.07 -4.86 -10.73
CA GLU A 513 34.07 -3.85 -10.45
C GLU A 513 34.57 -2.89 -9.36
N LEU A 514 35.13 -3.40 -8.26
CA LEU A 514 35.71 -2.55 -7.20
C LEU A 514 36.87 -1.69 -7.73
N ASN A 515 37.74 -2.27 -8.55
CA ASN A 515 38.85 -1.54 -9.16
C ASN A 515 38.37 -0.44 -10.13
N ALA A 516 37.29 -0.69 -10.88
CA ALA A 516 36.68 0.32 -11.74
C ALA A 516 36.11 1.49 -10.91
N TYR A 517 35.36 1.21 -9.85
CA TYR A 517 34.90 2.23 -8.92
C TYR A 517 36.05 2.99 -8.27
N HIS A 518 37.11 2.30 -7.85
CA HIS A 518 38.29 2.93 -7.27
C HIS A 518 39.01 3.85 -8.26
N ALA A 519 39.18 3.43 -9.51
CA ALA A 519 39.78 4.26 -10.56
C ALA A 519 38.96 5.54 -10.80
N LEU A 520 37.62 5.43 -10.86
CA LEU A 520 36.71 6.58 -11.00
C LEU A 520 36.74 7.49 -9.77
N ALA A 521 36.72 6.91 -8.57
CA ALA A 521 36.71 7.63 -7.31
C ALA A 521 38.03 8.37 -7.04
N THR A 522 39.15 7.87 -7.55
CA THR A 522 40.47 8.51 -7.45
C THR A 522 40.82 9.39 -8.66
N VAL A 523 39.91 9.51 -9.64
CA VAL A 523 40.13 10.24 -10.90
C VAL A 523 41.40 9.76 -11.61
N SER A 524 41.59 8.45 -11.64
CA SER A 524 42.71 7.84 -12.36
C SER A 524 42.69 8.26 -13.84
N PRO A 525 43.84 8.58 -14.46
CA PRO A 525 43.92 8.87 -15.89
C PRO A 525 43.45 7.71 -16.79
N THR A 526 43.35 6.50 -16.24
CA THR A 526 42.90 5.28 -16.92
C THR A 526 41.47 4.88 -16.55
N ALA A 527 40.78 5.70 -15.75
CA ALA A 527 39.41 5.42 -15.35
C ALA A 527 38.48 5.41 -16.57
N MET A 528 37.73 4.31 -16.74
CA MET A 528 36.70 4.19 -17.76
C MET A 528 35.33 4.40 -17.12
N PRO A 529 34.47 5.23 -17.72
CA PRO A 529 33.08 5.36 -17.30
C PRO A 529 32.36 4.00 -17.21
N LEU A 530 31.55 3.82 -16.18
CA LEU A 530 30.60 2.71 -16.10
C LEU A 530 29.33 3.04 -16.89
N SER A 531 28.54 2.00 -17.18
CA SER A 531 27.21 2.13 -17.79
C SER A 531 26.27 1.09 -17.22
N GLY A 532 24.98 1.41 -17.16
CA GLY A 532 23.95 0.47 -16.76
C GLY A 532 23.17 0.86 -15.50
N PRO A 533 22.34 -0.07 -15.00
CA PRO A 533 21.22 0.24 -14.11
C PRO A 533 21.67 0.72 -12.73
N ASP A 534 22.91 0.47 -12.33
CA ASP A 534 23.52 0.94 -11.08
C ASP A 534 23.47 2.47 -10.91
N ALA A 535 23.35 3.23 -12.00
CA ALA A 535 23.06 4.66 -11.98
C ALA A 535 21.76 5.02 -11.22
N LEU A 536 20.76 4.12 -11.21
CA LEU A 536 19.47 4.33 -10.56
C LEU A 536 19.56 4.40 -9.03
N VAL A 537 20.65 3.90 -8.42
CA VAL A 537 20.87 3.91 -6.97
C VAL A 537 20.90 5.34 -6.40
N ALA A 538 21.34 6.32 -7.20
CA ALA A 538 21.39 7.72 -6.78
C ALA A 538 20.03 8.40 -6.71
N ALA A 539 18.96 7.82 -7.27
CA ALA A 539 17.67 8.50 -7.42
C ALA A 539 17.01 8.88 -6.08
N LEU A 540 16.98 7.96 -5.10
CA LEU A 540 16.45 8.25 -3.76
C LEU A 540 17.25 9.35 -3.03
N PRO A 541 18.60 9.29 -2.93
CA PRO A 541 19.42 10.36 -2.39
C PRO A 541 19.17 11.71 -3.07
N SER A 542 19.09 11.73 -4.40
CA SER A 542 18.82 12.95 -5.17
C SER A 542 17.44 13.54 -4.85
N ALA A 543 16.41 12.71 -4.67
CA ALA A 543 15.07 13.17 -4.30
C ALA A 543 15.06 13.91 -2.96
N MET A 544 15.94 13.52 -2.01
CA MET A 544 16.02 14.13 -0.68
C MET A 544 16.45 15.59 -0.72
N THR A 545 17.25 15.99 -1.72
CA THR A 545 17.65 17.39 -1.90
C THR A 545 16.46 18.34 -2.06
N ALA A 546 15.29 17.83 -2.47
CA ALA A 546 14.05 18.60 -2.62
C ALA A 546 12.99 18.33 -1.54
N ALA A 547 13.37 17.74 -0.38
CA ALA A 547 12.42 17.36 0.66
C ALA A 547 11.81 18.51 1.46
N GLY A 548 12.46 19.69 1.52
CA GLY A 548 11.97 20.85 2.26
C GLY A 548 11.89 22.12 1.41
N PRO A 549 11.08 23.11 1.80
CA PRO A 549 11.05 24.40 1.14
C PRO A 549 12.44 25.05 1.12
N GLY A 550 12.92 25.43 -0.07
CA GLY A 550 14.23 26.08 -0.25
C GLY A 550 15.45 25.16 -0.13
N SER A 551 15.26 23.84 -0.02
CA SER A 551 16.38 22.89 0.03
C SER A 551 16.90 22.47 -1.33
N ALA A 552 16.09 22.61 -2.38
CA ALA A 552 16.41 22.15 -3.72
C ALA A 552 17.58 22.93 -4.32
N MET A 553 18.43 22.22 -5.07
CA MET A 553 19.44 22.85 -5.92
C MET A 553 18.77 23.73 -6.99
N SER A 554 19.48 24.74 -7.48
CA SER A 554 18.97 25.64 -8.51
C SER A 554 18.56 24.94 -9.83
N GLY A 555 19.21 23.84 -10.18
CA GLY A 555 18.82 23.00 -11.33
C GLY A 555 17.81 21.91 -10.98
N GLY A 556 17.20 21.99 -9.80
CA GLY A 556 16.30 21.00 -9.23
C GLY A 556 16.97 19.64 -8.98
N VAL A 557 16.14 18.62 -8.78
CA VAL A 557 16.62 17.24 -8.54
C VAL A 557 17.44 16.69 -9.69
N ARG A 558 17.22 17.14 -10.93
CA ARG A 558 18.04 16.74 -12.10
C ARG A 558 19.50 17.11 -11.92
N GLN A 559 19.80 18.29 -11.34
CA GLN A 559 21.18 18.67 -11.07
C GLN A 559 21.81 17.76 -10.03
N ALA A 560 21.08 17.46 -8.95
CA ALA A 560 21.53 16.51 -7.93
C ALA A 560 21.82 15.12 -8.53
N VAL A 561 20.96 14.64 -9.42
CA VAL A 561 21.17 13.37 -10.15
C VAL A 561 22.42 13.46 -11.01
N ARG A 562 22.57 14.51 -11.83
CA ARG A 562 23.76 14.69 -12.68
C ARG A 562 25.05 14.67 -11.87
N ASP A 563 25.09 15.41 -10.77
CA ASP A 563 26.30 15.53 -9.94
C ASP A 563 26.65 14.22 -9.22
N LEU A 564 25.65 13.43 -8.80
CA LEU A 564 25.88 12.12 -8.17
C LEU A 564 26.22 11.03 -9.19
N VAL A 565 25.39 10.89 -10.23
CA VAL A 565 25.46 9.79 -11.21
C VAL A 565 26.70 9.93 -12.09
N SER A 566 27.03 11.15 -12.56
CA SER A 566 28.13 11.36 -13.50
C SER A 566 29.52 11.08 -12.92
N VAL A 567 29.64 10.89 -11.60
CA VAL A 567 30.88 10.39 -10.98
C VAL A 567 31.24 9.00 -11.49
N THR A 568 30.25 8.18 -11.84
CA THR A 568 30.44 6.78 -12.22
C THR A 568 29.81 6.44 -13.57
N HIS A 569 28.60 6.91 -13.84
CA HIS A 569 27.78 6.58 -15.00
C HIS A 569 27.40 7.85 -15.80
N PRO A 570 28.34 8.56 -16.43
CA PRO A 570 28.07 9.81 -17.15
C PRO A 570 27.28 9.64 -18.46
N GLY A 571 26.88 8.41 -18.80
CA GLY A 571 26.06 8.12 -19.97
C GLY A 571 24.70 8.81 -19.89
N GLU A 572 24.28 9.43 -21.00
CA GLU A 572 23.06 10.24 -21.05
C GLU A 572 21.80 9.44 -20.70
N ILE A 573 21.71 8.20 -21.18
CA ILE A 573 20.60 7.29 -20.86
C ILE A 573 20.50 6.97 -19.36
N ASP A 574 21.64 6.83 -18.69
CA ASP A 574 21.74 6.46 -17.28
C ASP A 574 21.33 7.63 -16.39
N VAL A 575 21.87 8.83 -16.69
CA VAL A 575 21.54 10.08 -16.01
C VAL A 575 20.06 10.42 -16.15
N GLU A 576 19.50 10.32 -17.34
CA GLU A 576 18.11 10.71 -17.60
C GLU A 576 17.12 9.67 -17.08
N ALA A 577 17.44 8.37 -17.09
CA ALA A 577 16.63 7.34 -16.43
C ALA A 577 16.63 7.50 -14.90
N ALA A 578 17.79 7.79 -14.29
CA ALA A 578 17.87 8.12 -12.87
C ALA A 578 17.11 9.41 -12.53
N THR A 579 17.14 10.41 -13.43
CA THR A 579 16.35 11.65 -13.29
C THR A 579 14.85 11.35 -13.31
N TYR A 580 14.40 10.54 -14.27
CA TYR A 580 13.00 10.11 -14.36
C TYR A 580 12.54 9.36 -13.10
N LEU A 581 13.33 8.42 -12.61
CA LEU A 581 13.03 7.70 -11.37
C LEU A 581 13.00 8.65 -10.15
N THR A 582 13.88 9.67 -10.12
CA THR A 582 13.87 10.69 -9.07
C THR A 582 12.58 11.50 -9.09
N TRP A 583 12.09 11.90 -10.27
CA TRP A 583 10.80 12.58 -10.41
C TRP A 583 9.61 11.69 -10.02
N LEU A 584 9.72 10.37 -10.14
CA LEU A 584 8.70 9.45 -9.61
C LEU A 584 8.68 9.41 -8.09
N PHE A 585 9.85 9.47 -7.46
CA PHE A 585 9.94 9.49 -6.00
C PHE A 585 9.33 10.76 -5.38
N GLU A 586 9.42 11.91 -6.05
CA GLU A 586 8.87 13.17 -5.51
C GLU A 586 7.37 13.11 -5.13
N PRO A 587 6.43 12.71 -6.02
CA PRO A 587 5.04 12.50 -5.65
C PRO A 587 4.85 11.22 -4.82
N ALA A 588 5.65 10.17 -5.05
CA ALA A 588 5.50 8.91 -4.31
C ALA A 588 5.79 9.08 -2.81
N LEU A 589 6.74 9.95 -2.46
CA LEU A 589 7.15 10.23 -1.09
C LEU A 589 6.25 11.25 -0.37
N THR A 590 5.15 11.70 -0.97
CA THR A 590 4.28 12.76 -0.41
C THR A 590 3.94 12.58 1.07
N SER A 591 3.82 13.69 1.79
CA SER A 591 3.43 13.68 3.21
C SER A 591 1.95 13.31 3.44
N GLU A 592 1.15 13.30 2.37
CA GLU A 592 -0.26 12.90 2.42
C GLU A 592 -0.45 11.44 2.87
N ALA A 593 -1.65 11.11 3.35
CA ALA A 593 -1.99 9.75 3.78
C ALA A 593 -2.00 8.73 2.61
N PHE A 594 -2.13 9.20 1.36
CA PHE A 594 -2.18 8.34 0.16
C PHE A 594 -1.17 8.72 -0.91
N SER A 595 -0.64 7.70 -1.59
CA SER A 595 0.29 7.84 -2.72
C SER A 595 -0.36 7.24 -3.94
N TYR A 596 -0.41 7.99 -5.03
CA TYR A 596 -0.93 7.45 -6.28
C TYR A 596 -0.08 6.26 -6.77
N PRO A 597 -0.70 5.28 -7.43
CA PRO A 597 0.00 4.10 -7.94
C PRO A 597 1.01 4.47 -9.03
N ILE A 598 2.05 3.65 -9.19
CA ILE A 598 3.17 3.93 -10.09
C ILE A 598 2.72 4.07 -11.54
N TRP A 599 1.73 3.28 -11.97
CA TRP A 599 1.22 3.38 -13.33
C TRP A 599 0.60 4.77 -13.63
N ASN A 600 0.05 5.43 -12.61
CA ASN A 600 -0.54 6.75 -12.76
C ASN A 600 0.55 7.83 -12.76
N THR A 601 1.39 7.84 -11.73
CA THR A 601 2.47 8.84 -11.59
C THR A 601 3.49 8.77 -12.72
N SER A 602 3.82 7.56 -13.21
CA SER A 602 4.73 7.36 -14.36
C SER A 602 4.22 8.01 -15.64
N ARG A 603 2.91 8.04 -15.84
CA ARG A 603 2.27 8.66 -17.02
C ARG A 603 2.11 10.17 -16.86
N GLU A 604 1.78 10.64 -15.66
CA GLU A 604 1.65 12.08 -15.36
C GLU A 604 2.95 12.86 -15.61
N ILE A 605 4.12 12.25 -15.38
CA ILE A 605 5.42 12.86 -15.69
C ILE A 605 5.56 13.23 -17.18
N PHE A 606 4.84 12.55 -18.07
CA PHE A 606 4.88 12.83 -19.51
C PHE A 606 3.90 13.91 -19.98
N ASP A 607 3.17 14.56 -19.06
CA ASP A 607 2.20 15.62 -19.39
C ASP A 607 2.87 16.75 -20.20
N GLU A 608 2.24 17.09 -21.31
CA GLU A 608 2.75 18.11 -22.24
C GLU A 608 2.82 19.50 -21.59
N HIS A 609 2.03 19.76 -20.55
CA HIS A 609 2.00 21.00 -19.78
C HIS A 609 3.18 21.17 -18.81
N ASN A 610 4.05 20.16 -18.65
CA ASN A 610 5.25 20.21 -17.81
C ASN A 610 6.55 20.21 -18.64
N PRO A 611 6.82 21.25 -19.46
CA PRO A 611 7.94 21.24 -20.42
C PRO A 611 9.34 21.17 -19.77
N HIS A 612 9.46 21.52 -18.49
CA HIS A 612 10.72 21.42 -17.73
C HIS A 612 11.13 19.97 -17.42
N GLN A 613 10.19 19.03 -17.53
CA GLN A 613 10.41 17.59 -17.41
C GLN A 613 10.57 16.97 -18.79
N ARG A 614 11.58 17.40 -19.57
CA ARG A 614 11.93 16.80 -20.86
C ARG A 614 13.43 16.64 -21.00
N GLY A 615 13.87 15.59 -21.70
CA GLY A 615 15.28 15.27 -21.87
C GLY A 615 15.60 14.68 -23.24
N PRO A 616 16.89 14.51 -23.58
CA PRO A 616 17.35 13.99 -24.86
C PRO A 616 16.90 12.54 -25.15
N VAL A 617 16.71 11.71 -24.12
CA VAL A 617 16.26 10.31 -24.24
C VAL A 617 14.76 10.10 -23.91
N TRP A 618 13.97 11.17 -23.97
CA TRP A 618 12.56 11.15 -23.57
C TRP A 618 11.69 10.17 -24.37
N THR A 619 12.00 9.97 -25.65
CA THR A 619 11.31 9.02 -26.52
C THR A 619 11.48 7.59 -26.03
N ASP A 620 12.70 7.21 -25.65
CA ASP A 620 13.01 5.86 -25.17
C ASP A 620 12.36 5.59 -23.80
N LEU A 621 12.35 6.59 -22.91
CA LEU A 621 11.63 6.53 -21.63
C LEU A 621 10.12 6.35 -21.84
N LYS A 622 9.50 7.10 -22.77
CA LYS A 622 8.09 6.95 -23.12
C LYS A 622 7.78 5.55 -23.68
N ALA A 623 8.65 5.03 -24.55
CA ALA A 623 8.50 3.69 -25.10
C ALA A 623 8.57 2.62 -23.99
N MET A 624 9.57 2.70 -23.12
CA MET A 624 9.72 1.80 -21.97
C MET A 624 8.50 1.83 -21.04
N VAL A 625 7.94 3.02 -20.74
CA VAL A 625 6.75 3.13 -19.88
C VAL A 625 5.51 2.57 -20.58
N ALA A 626 5.33 2.81 -21.88
CA ALA A 626 4.21 2.24 -22.63
C ALA A 626 4.25 0.70 -22.67
N GLU A 627 5.45 0.11 -22.75
CA GLU A 627 5.68 -1.32 -22.71
C GLU A 627 5.42 -1.90 -21.31
N SER A 628 5.98 -1.27 -20.26
CA SER A 628 6.01 -1.81 -18.90
C SER A 628 4.78 -1.50 -18.04
N VAL A 629 4.01 -0.46 -18.35
CA VAL A 629 2.92 0.02 -17.50
C VAL A 629 1.55 -0.22 -18.16
N PRO A 630 0.66 -1.03 -17.55
CA PRO A 630 -0.71 -1.24 -18.04
C PRO A 630 -1.50 0.08 -18.15
N PHE A 631 -2.39 0.17 -19.13
CA PHE A 631 -3.27 1.32 -19.27
C PHE A 631 -4.67 1.02 -18.72
N PHE A 632 -4.85 1.25 -17.42
CA PHE A 632 -6.11 1.06 -16.72
C PHE A 632 -7.24 2.02 -17.12
N GLY A 633 -6.96 3.02 -17.97
CA GLY A 633 -7.94 3.95 -18.51
C GLY A 633 -8.73 3.44 -19.72
N LYS A 634 -8.38 2.28 -20.29
CA LYS A 634 -9.15 1.62 -21.36
C LYS A 634 -10.20 0.67 -20.77
N HIS A 635 -11.33 0.56 -21.45
CA HIS A 635 -12.34 -0.47 -21.19
C HIS A 635 -11.79 -1.87 -21.51
N GLY A 636 -12.30 -2.88 -20.82
CA GLY A 636 -11.85 -4.27 -20.95
C GLY A 636 -10.83 -4.69 -19.89
N LEU A 637 -10.44 -5.96 -19.89
CA LEU A 637 -9.48 -6.51 -18.94
C LEU A 637 -8.08 -5.95 -19.19
N PRO A 638 -7.45 -5.25 -18.22
CA PRO A 638 -6.09 -4.77 -18.39
C PRO A 638 -5.13 -5.96 -18.43
N ASP A 639 -4.31 -6.01 -19.47
CA ASP A 639 -3.17 -6.92 -19.55
C ASP A 639 -2.10 -6.52 -18.53
N LEU A 640 -1.94 -7.33 -17.47
CA LEU A 640 -0.89 -7.13 -16.47
C LEU A 640 0.44 -7.55 -17.08
N ARG A 641 1.42 -6.66 -17.08
CA ARG A 641 2.71 -6.91 -17.72
C ARG A 641 3.50 -8.00 -16.98
N VAL A 642 4.27 -8.80 -17.73
CA VAL A 642 5.15 -9.84 -17.17
C VAL A 642 6.59 -9.33 -17.22
N PRO A 643 7.30 -9.18 -16.07
CA PRO A 643 8.65 -8.63 -16.05
C PRO A 643 9.63 -9.30 -17.02
N GLU A 644 9.59 -10.63 -17.15
CA GLU A 644 10.50 -11.34 -18.04
C GLU A 644 10.39 -10.93 -19.52
N LEU A 645 9.23 -10.42 -19.94
CA LEU A 645 8.98 -9.99 -21.32
C LEU A 645 9.40 -8.53 -21.59
N ILE A 646 9.88 -7.80 -20.58
CA ILE A 646 10.25 -6.39 -20.70
C ILE A 646 11.75 -6.24 -20.91
N GLY A 647 12.16 -5.88 -22.13
CA GLY A 647 13.57 -5.72 -22.51
C GLY A 647 14.47 -6.91 -22.13
N ASP A 648 15.79 -6.66 -22.07
CA ASP A 648 16.83 -7.69 -21.86
C ASP A 648 17.14 -8.03 -20.38
N GLY A 649 16.55 -7.30 -19.44
CA GLY A 649 16.77 -7.40 -18.00
C GLY A 649 18.15 -6.91 -17.54
N LYS A 650 18.93 -6.24 -18.39
CA LYS A 650 20.33 -5.87 -18.10
C LYS A 650 20.57 -4.37 -18.21
N GLY A 651 20.04 -3.72 -19.25
CA GLY A 651 20.19 -2.27 -19.45
C GLY A 651 19.35 -1.44 -18.49
N THR A 652 19.70 -0.16 -18.33
CA THR A 652 19.06 0.76 -17.39
C THR A 652 17.54 0.90 -17.60
N LEU A 653 17.11 1.11 -18.85
CA LEU A 653 15.68 1.17 -19.16
C LEU A 653 14.98 -0.16 -18.97
N SER A 654 15.63 -1.28 -19.29
CA SER A 654 15.01 -2.60 -19.13
C SER A 654 14.78 -2.94 -17.66
N VAL A 655 15.77 -2.71 -16.79
CA VAL A 655 15.62 -2.88 -15.33
C VAL A 655 14.49 -2.01 -14.79
N LEU A 656 14.45 -0.73 -15.19
CA LEU A 656 13.40 0.18 -14.75
C LEU A 656 12.00 -0.28 -15.21
N GLY A 657 11.88 -0.72 -16.47
CA GLY A 657 10.65 -1.28 -17.01
C GLY A 657 10.22 -2.58 -16.32
N ARG A 658 11.16 -3.47 -15.97
CA ARG A 658 10.85 -4.70 -15.21
C ARG A 658 10.33 -4.38 -13.81
N ALA A 659 10.91 -3.39 -13.14
CA ALA A 659 10.39 -2.92 -11.85
C ALA A 659 8.95 -2.41 -12.00
N PHE A 660 8.64 -1.60 -13.02
CA PHE A 660 7.27 -1.11 -13.24
C PHE A 660 6.27 -2.22 -13.57
N ALA A 661 6.66 -3.19 -14.40
CA ALA A 661 5.84 -4.36 -14.71
C ALA A 661 5.60 -5.27 -13.51
N ALA A 662 6.57 -5.36 -12.59
CA ALA A 662 6.41 -6.13 -11.36
C ALA A 662 5.40 -5.48 -10.40
N LEU A 663 5.41 -4.15 -10.32
CA LEU A 663 4.57 -3.37 -9.41
C LEU A 663 3.14 -3.16 -9.89
N SER A 664 2.95 -2.84 -11.18
CA SER A 664 1.66 -2.35 -11.68
C SER A 664 0.58 -3.43 -11.58
N GLY A 665 -0.48 -3.16 -10.82
CA GLY A 665 -1.54 -4.12 -10.50
C GLY A 665 -1.29 -4.93 -9.22
N PHE A 666 -0.12 -4.78 -8.60
CA PHE A 666 0.31 -5.49 -7.40
C PHE A 666 0.75 -4.54 -6.29
N GLU A 667 0.47 -3.23 -6.39
CA GLU A 667 0.91 -2.22 -5.42
C GLU A 667 0.29 -2.42 -4.02
N ASN A 668 -0.82 -3.14 -3.92
CA ASN A 668 -1.46 -3.53 -2.66
C ASN A 668 -1.05 -4.94 -2.19
N TYR A 669 -0.16 -5.61 -2.92
CA TYR A 669 0.37 -6.95 -2.62
C TYR A 669 1.91 -6.93 -2.62
N PRO A 670 2.56 -6.23 -1.67
CA PRO A 670 4.01 -5.98 -1.73
C PRO A 670 4.87 -7.24 -1.81
N GLU A 671 4.47 -8.33 -1.15
CA GLU A 671 5.14 -9.63 -1.25
C GLU A 671 5.13 -10.15 -2.69
N GLN A 672 3.96 -10.22 -3.33
CA GLN A 672 3.84 -10.70 -4.71
C GLN A 672 4.58 -9.79 -5.70
N ALA A 673 4.50 -8.47 -5.51
CA ALA A 673 5.19 -7.49 -6.34
C ALA A 673 6.72 -7.63 -6.25
N LEU A 674 7.26 -7.85 -5.04
CA LEU A 674 8.69 -8.09 -4.82
C LEU A 674 9.15 -9.42 -5.43
N LEU A 675 8.39 -10.51 -5.28
CA LEU A 675 8.70 -11.80 -5.91
C LEU A 675 8.71 -11.69 -7.44
N ARG A 676 7.74 -10.97 -8.02
CA ARG A 676 7.71 -10.67 -9.47
C ARG A 676 8.95 -9.88 -9.92
N ALA A 677 9.45 -8.98 -9.07
CA ALA A 677 10.60 -8.14 -9.38
C ALA A 677 11.95 -8.87 -9.34
N VAL A 678 12.01 -10.10 -8.81
CA VAL A 678 13.26 -10.89 -8.72
C VAL A 678 13.24 -12.19 -9.52
N ASN A 679 12.04 -12.73 -9.79
CA ASN A 679 11.85 -13.96 -10.58
C ASN A 679 11.81 -13.64 -12.08
N HIS A 680 12.94 -13.18 -12.61
CA HIS A 680 13.15 -12.94 -14.03
C HIS A 680 14.65 -13.04 -14.36
N SER A 681 15.00 -13.16 -15.63
CA SER A 681 16.38 -13.19 -16.10
C SER A 681 17.10 -11.84 -15.90
N GLY A 682 18.41 -11.84 -15.68
CA GLY A 682 19.21 -10.62 -15.66
C GLY A 682 19.34 -9.99 -14.27
N ARG A 683 19.33 -8.65 -14.18
CA ARG A 683 19.71 -7.88 -12.98
C ARG A 683 18.59 -7.82 -11.93
N SER A 684 18.25 -8.98 -11.35
CA SER A 684 17.17 -9.16 -10.37
C SER A 684 17.39 -8.38 -9.06
N ALA A 685 18.63 -8.23 -8.58
CA ALA A 685 18.89 -7.53 -7.32
C ALA A 685 18.50 -6.04 -7.39
N ILE A 686 18.91 -5.34 -8.45
CA ILE A 686 18.56 -3.93 -8.61
C ILE A 686 17.10 -3.74 -9.05
N THR A 687 16.54 -4.68 -9.83
CA THR A 687 15.10 -4.64 -10.16
C THR A 687 14.25 -4.75 -8.89
N GLY A 688 14.58 -5.71 -8.02
CA GLY A 688 14.02 -5.85 -6.69
C GLY A 688 14.20 -4.60 -5.85
N ALA A 689 15.41 -4.02 -5.82
CA ALA A 689 15.71 -2.81 -5.06
C ALA A 689 14.86 -1.60 -5.50
N ILE A 690 14.72 -1.35 -6.81
CA ILE A 690 13.88 -0.26 -7.31
C ILE A 690 12.39 -0.53 -7.05
N ALA A 691 11.93 -1.76 -7.26
CA ALA A 691 10.55 -2.14 -6.97
C ALA A 691 10.21 -1.97 -5.48
N GLY A 692 11.08 -2.46 -4.60
CA GLY A 692 10.96 -2.32 -3.16
C GLY A 692 11.02 -0.86 -2.69
N ALA A 693 11.87 -0.04 -3.30
CA ALA A 693 11.92 1.39 -3.01
C ALA A 693 10.59 2.10 -3.32
N LEU A 694 9.98 1.80 -4.46
CA LEU A 694 8.70 2.40 -4.86
C LEU A 694 7.54 1.88 -3.99
N LEU A 695 7.51 0.59 -3.64
CA LEU A 695 6.53 0.03 -2.69
C LEU A 695 6.66 0.65 -1.31
N GLY A 696 7.90 0.80 -0.83
CA GLY A 696 8.21 1.43 0.45
C GLY A 696 7.87 2.92 0.46
N ALA A 697 8.13 3.64 -0.64
CA ALA A 697 7.71 5.02 -0.81
C ALA A 697 6.19 5.18 -0.75
N ARG A 698 5.44 4.17 -1.21
CA ARG A 698 3.97 4.19 -1.16
C ARG A 698 3.40 3.80 0.20
N THR A 699 3.91 2.71 0.79
CA THR A 699 3.26 2.02 1.91
C THR A 699 3.95 2.20 3.25
N GLY A 700 5.15 2.80 3.25
CA GLY A 700 6.02 2.87 4.42
C GLY A 700 6.53 1.50 4.87
N ILE A 701 7.33 1.47 5.93
CA ILE A 701 7.80 0.20 6.53
C ILE A 701 6.64 -0.71 6.96
N PRO A 702 5.54 -0.22 7.57
CA PRO A 702 4.44 -1.10 8.03
C PRO A 702 3.73 -1.85 6.90
N GLY A 703 3.76 -1.32 5.66
CA GLY A 703 3.15 -1.98 4.51
C GLY A 703 4.05 -2.99 3.80
N LEU A 704 5.35 -3.01 4.08
CA LEU A 704 6.26 -4.02 3.53
C LEU A 704 6.03 -5.40 4.20
N PRO A 705 6.45 -6.52 3.56
CA PRO A 705 6.28 -7.86 4.14
C PRO A 705 7.05 -8.03 5.46
N GLN A 706 6.32 -7.98 6.60
CA GLN A 706 6.96 -7.91 7.93
C GLN A 706 7.88 -9.09 8.21
N LYS A 707 7.53 -10.31 7.75
CA LYS A 707 8.38 -11.51 7.86
C LYS A 707 9.80 -11.32 7.30
N TRP A 708 9.95 -10.51 6.26
CA TRP A 708 11.24 -10.25 5.61
C TRP A 708 11.92 -9.02 6.19
N VAL A 709 11.14 -7.98 6.50
CA VAL A 709 11.65 -6.77 7.16
C VAL A 709 12.28 -7.09 8.52
N GLU A 710 11.75 -8.07 9.24
CA GLU A 710 12.30 -8.51 10.53
C GLU A 710 13.65 -9.23 10.41
N GLN A 711 13.86 -9.95 9.30
CA GLN A 711 15.10 -10.68 8.98
C GLN A 711 16.15 -9.82 8.28
N LEU A 712 15.77 -8.64 7.79
CA LEU A 712 16.66 -7.74 7.04
C LEU A 712 17.80 -7.23 7.93
N GLU A 713 19.03 -7.58 7.53
CA GLU A 713 20.27 -7.09 8.12
C GLU A 713 20.30 -5.56 8.06
N LEU A 714 20.77 -4.94 9.15
CA LEU A 714 20.99 -3.48 9.20
C LEU A 714 19.75 -2.62 8.86
N ARG A 715 18.53 -3.16 8.92
CA ARG A 715 17.27 -2.39 8.74
C ARG A 715 17.29 -1.05 9.47
N TYR A 716 17.70 -1.06 10.74
CA TYR A 716 17.69 0.14 11.56
C TYR A 716 18.80 1.14 11.21
N LEU A 717 19.91 0.69 10.65
CA LEU A 717 20.94 1.58 10.10
C LEU A 717 20.41 2.31 8.85
N VAL A 718 19.75 1.55 7.97
CA VAL A 718 19.08 2.06 6.77
C VAL A 718 18.00 3.08 7.15
N GLU A 719 17.16 2.76 8.13
CA GLU A 719 16.14 3.67 8.67
C GLU A 719 16.77 4.92 9.30
N ASN A 720 17.89 4.77 10.03
CA ASN A 720 18.59 5.89 10.68
C ASN A 720 19.13 6.88 9.64
N ILE A 721 19.79 6.43 8.58
CA ILE A 721 20.33 7.36 7.57
C ILE A 721 19.23 8.02 6.74
N ALA A 722 18.14 7.29 6.47
CA ALA A 722 16.97 7.83 5.79
C ALA A 722 16.30 8.91 6.66
N THR A 723 16.23 8.68 7.97
CA THR A 723 15.75 9.66 8.95
C THR A 723 16.66 10.88 9.03
N ASP A 724 17.98 10.67 9.07
CA ASP A 724 18.97 11.76 9.07
C ASP A 724 18.85 12.60 7.79
N ALA A 725 18.66 12.00 6.62
CA ALA A 725 18.42 12.71 5.37
C ALA A 725 17.10 13.48 5.39
N PHE A 726 16.00 12.82 5.80
CA PHE A 726 14.69 13.45 5.93
C PHE A 726 14.75 14.70 6.82
N TRP A 727 15.35 14.57 8.01
CA TRP A 727 15.43 15.65 8.98
C TRP A 727 16.43 16.72 8.56
N HIS A 728 17.55 16.36 7.93
CA HIS A 728 18.49 17.33 7.37
C HIS A 728 17.79 18.24 6.37
N PHE A 729 16.98 17.67 5.47
CA PHE A 729 16.32 18.44 4.42
C PHE A 729 14.98 19.08 4.82
N ASP A 730 14.41 18.77 5.99
CA ASP A 730 13.24 19.46 6.55
C ASP A 730 13.54 20.94 6.86
N ARG A 731 12.54 21.83 6.85
CA ARG A 731 12.71 23.24 7.26
C ARG A 731 13.32 23.39 8.65
N HIS A 732 12.92 22.52 9.59
CA HIS A 732 13.45 22.43 10.94
C HIS A 732 14.64 21.47 10.98
N SER A 733 15.68 21.82 10.22
CA SER A 733 16.83 20.95 9.95
C SER A 733 17.55 20.49 11.22
N ALA A 734 17.93 19.22 11.24
CA ALA A 734 18.82 18.64 12.27
C ALA A 734 20.11 19.45 12.47
N LEU A 735 20.60 20.12 11.42
CA LEU A 735 21.80 20.96 11.47
C LEU A 735 21.76 22.03 12.57
N HIS A 736 20.58 22.56 12.86
CA HIS A 736 20.38 23.63 13.85
C HIS A 736 19.80 23.12 15.18
N GLU A 737 19.36 21.86 15.24
CA GLU A 737 18.67 21.27 16.39
C GLU A 737 19.45 20.17 17.10
N VAL A 738 20.48 19.60 16.46
CA VAL A 738 21.27 18.48 16.99
C VAL A 738 22.70 18.89 17.26
N ASP A 739 23.07 18.87 18.54
CA ASP A 739 24.47 19.01 18.95
C ASP A 739 25.33 17.90 18.35
N GLY A 740 26.49 18.25 17.80
CA GLY A 740 27.40 17.29 17.18
C GLY A 740 27.00 16.85 15.76
N TRP A 741 26.00 17.47 15.11
CA TRP A 741 25.66 17.16 13.72
C TRP A 741 26.85 17.30 12.76
N ALA A 742 27.67 18.32 12.94
CA ALA A 742 28.90 18.52 12.14
C ALA A 742 29.99 17.47 12.41
N GLN A 743 29.99 16.84 13.60
CA GLN A 743 30.86 15.70 13.89
C GLN A 743 30.31 14.42 13.22
N ARG A 744 28.97 14.27 13.21
CA ARG A 744 28.28 13.15 12.56
C ARG A 744 28.49 13.17 11.04
N TYR A 745 28.26 14.32 10.41
CA TYR A 745 28.42 14.56 8.98
C TYR A 745 29.43 15.69 8.72
N PRO A 746 30.74 15.40 8.84
CA PRO A 746 31.79 16.38 8.53
C PRO A 746 31.70 16.85 7.08
N ARG A 747 32.03 18.12 6.85
CA ARG A 747 32.16 18.66 5.48
C ARG A 747 33.34 18.02 4.75
N TRP A 748 33.26 18.10 3.43
CA TRP A 748 33.95 17.24 2.47
C TRP A 748 35.32 17.73 2.02
#